data_AF-A0A847Z907-F1
#
_entry.id   AF-A0A847Z907-F1
#
_cell.length_a   1.000
_cell.length_b   1.000
_cell.length_c   1.000
_cell.angle_alpha   90.00
_cell.angle_beta   90.00
_cell.angle_gamma   90.00
#
_symmetry.space_group_name_H-M   'P 1'
#
loop_
_entity.id
_entity.type
_entity.pdbx_description
1 polymer ?
#
loop_
_entity_poly.entity_id
_entity_poly.type
_entity_poly.pdbx_seq_one_letter_code
_entity_poly.pdbx_strand_id
1 'polypeptide(L)'
;MGVCRKKTFWERGAFFALVVFLGTGWLAGCSNEPKVRTLPLPAAQMNTPEYTIGVAQGTTAMSIVEARFPKSRIEYHMSLHDGYLAVQCGKIDAFAFDRHSLQYVAAHNPELALLPEKIGDERIVVGTALGKEALIGRVNDFIRQYRSDGTYADMYRRWIMGQNPKMPDLPKPARPAITLVIGTDGRNEPMNFYENGRLAGFDIEFAERLALFLNAKPVYHTIDFPAVVSAAATGKIDLLVSSLNATPERRRMMLFSDPYIDSEISFLARADRLPFQTADITRFSQLAGRKVGIITGSTYDRVLKKANPGAVPEYFQTFADQAEALRSGKIAAFLVDEPIARDIMNRTEDLTILPDRLTSDGYAFAFSRRRPDLRRQFNEALEEMRAGGALRKIDAKWFGKNEAAKVLPDLKTDGSNGVIRLATNSGLPPFAYIRDGQIVGYDIEIAMTIAAKFGWTVEISDMEVAAILPSLISGKSDMAACGITITEERSRSVLFSAPTYKGGIAVMVKAEGKASKSAAKGGPWARFVESFQRTFLVEKRYEMVLQGLRVTIIITLLSAFFGTLLGFGICMMRRAQTRWANLPARIFIRAVQGTPIIVLLMILYYIVFGSTNLDAIVVAVIGFSINFAAYVSEMMRTGMDAVDRGQQEAAYALGFNRVQVFQKITFPQAARHALPVFKGEFVSMLKMTSVVGYIAIQDLTKMSDIIRSRTYEAFFPLIATALIYFVMAYLMAGLLSLVEIRVDPKRRKRAVKGGELP
;
A
#
# COMPACT_ATOMS: atom_id res chain seq x y z
N MET A 1 50.92 -30.70 -49.35
CA MET A 1 50.65 -29.93 -50.57
C MET A 1 49.27 -29.32 -50.44
N GLY A 2 49.17 -27.99 -50.39
CA GLY A 2 47.89 -27.30 -50.26
C GLY A 2 47.21 -27.08 -51.61
N VAL A 3 45.89 -26.86 -51.57
CA VAL A 3 45.18 -25.96 -52.49
C VAL A 3 44.05 -25.27 -51.72
N CYS A 4 43.91 -23.98 -52.02
CA CYS A 4 42.77 -23.07 -51.85
C CYS A 4 42.60 -22.23 -50.56
N ARG A 5 42.23 -20.97 -50.82
CA ARG A 5 42.52 -19.73 -50.09
C ARG A 5 41.35 -19.25 -49.22
N LYS A 6 41.74 -18.60 -48.10
CA LYS A 6 41.15 -17.43 -47.39
C LYS A 6 39.70 -17.00 -47.70
N LYS A 7 38.86 -16.90 -46.66
CA LYS A 7 38.53 -15.65 -45.91
C LYS A 7 37.57 -15.93 -44.74
N THR A 8 37.66 -15.05 -43.75
CA THR A 8 37.24 -15.09 -42.33
C THR A 8 35.82 -14.56 -42.03
N PHE A 9 35.40 -14.75 -40.76
CA PHE A 9 34.49 -13.91 -39.93
C PHE A 9 32.96 -13.98 -40.24
N TRP A 10 31.99 -14.12 -39.31
CA TRP A 10 31.99 -14.14 -37.83
C TRP A 10 30.75 -14.81 -37.18
N GLU A 11 30.88 -15.01 -35.87
CA GLU A 11 29.98 -15.63 -34.89
C GLU A 11 28.63 -14.93 -34.60
N ARG A 12 27.66 -15.76 -34.14
CA ARG A 12 26.61 -15.54 -33.11
C ARG A 12 25.66 -14.33 -33.23
N GLY A 13 24.36 -14.62 -33.41
CA GLY A 13 23.29 -13.66 -33.12
C GLY A 13 21.89 -14.16 -33.45
N ALA A 14 21.17 -14.69 -32.45
CA ALA A 14 19.71 -14.87 -32.48
C ALA A 14 19.12 -14.10 -31.29
N PHE A 15 19.06 -12.76 -31.41
CA PHE A 15 18.34 -11.86 -30.52
C PHE A 15 17.85 -10.67 -31.37
N PHE A 16 16.57 -10.33 -31.22
CA PHE A 16 15.86 -9.16 -31.77
C PHE A 16 15.61 -9.11 -33.28
N ALA A 17 14.34 -9.29 -33.63
CA ALA A 17 13.80 -9.07 -34.96
C ALA A 17 13.31 -7.63 -35.15
N LEU A 18 13.67 -7.12 -36.33
CA LEU A 18 12.93 -6.19 -37.19
C LEU A 18 12.97 -4.67 -36.89
N VAL A 19 13.88 -4.01 -37.63
CA VAL A 19 13.60 -2.76 -38.37
C VAL A 19 14.14 -3.05 -39.78
N VAL A 20 13.43 -2.81 -40.89
CA VAL A 20 13.46 -1.56 -41.67
C VAL A 20 12.37 -1.63 -42.75
N PHE A 21 11.54 -0.59 -42.83
CA PHE A 21 11.04 -0.08 -44.10
C PHE A 21 11.61 1.35 -44.25
N LEU A 22 12.42 1.57 -45.28
CA LEU A 22 12.87 2.90 -45.71
C LEU A 22 11.95 3.35 -46.84
N GLY A 23 11.45 4.58 -46.74
CA GLY A 23 10.69 5.26 -47.78
C GLY A 23 10.74 6.76 -47.53
N THR A 24 11.47 7.45 -48.39
CA THR A 24 11.78 8.88 -48.41
C THR A 24 10.55 9.80 -48.41
N GLY A 25 10.56 10.80 -47.53
CA GLY A 25 9.65 11.95 -47.55
C GLY A 25 10.38 13.22 -47.10
N TRP A 26 10.51 14.16 -48.03
CA TRP A 26 11.12 15.47 -47.87
C TRP A 26 10.44 16.37 -46.82
N LEU A 27 11.27 17.19 -46.17
CA LEU A 27 11.05 18.58 -45.72
C LEU A 27 9.66 18.98 -45.19
N ALA A 28 9.53 19.03 -43.87
CA ALA A 28 8.84 20.12 -43.17
C ALA A 28 9.45 20.27 -41.76
N GLY A 29 10.13 21.39 -41.51
CA GLY A 29 10.56 21.75 -40.18
C GLY A 29 9.34 22.05 -39.30
N CYS A 30 9.27 21.39 -38.14
CA CYS A 30 8.47 21.82 -37.00
C CYS A 30 9.17 21.33 -35.72
N SER A 31 9.40 22.28 -34.81
CA SER A 31 10.06 22.15 -33.52
C SER A 31 9.41 21.10 -32.60
N ASN A 32 10.17 20.08 -32.18
CA ASN A 32 9.80 19.20 -31.07
C ASN A 32 10.13 19.90 -29.73
N GLU A 33 9.25 20.79 -29.28
CA GLU A 33 9.24 21.24 -27.89
C GLU A 33 8.58 20.17 -27.00
N PRO A 34 9.16 19.79 -25.84
CA PRO A 34 8.39 19.07 -24.83
C PRO A 34 7.27 19.97 -24.34
N LYS A 35 6.02 19.69 -24.75
CA LYS A 35 4.84 20.45 -24.30
C LYS A 35 4.64 20.22 -22.80
N VAL A 36 5.12 21.14 -21.97
CA VAL A 36 4.82 21.17 -20.53
C VAL A 36 3.31 21.31 -20.36
N ARG A 37 2.70 20.35 -19.66
CA ARG A 37 1.25 20.31 -19.45
C ARG A 37 0.84 21.49 -18.58
N THR A 38 -0.09 22.30 -19.09
CA THR A 38 -0.75 23.37 -18.33
C THR A 38 -2.17 22.97 -17.99
N LEU A 39 -2.62 23.28 -16.79
CA LEU A 39 -3.98 23.03 -16.32
C LEU A 39 -4.81 24.29 -16.52
N PRO A 40 -5.98 24.26 -17.20
CA PRO A 40 -6.78 25.46 -17.42
C PRO A 40 -7.52 25.89 -16.14
N LEU A 41 -6.79 26.13 -15.06
CA LEU A 41 -7.27 26.53 -13.75
C LEU A 41 -6.72 27.92 -13.40
N PRO A 42 -7.58 28.90 -13.08
CA PRO A 42 -7.14 30.19 -12.58
C PRO A 42 -6.43 30.02 -11.23
N ALA A 43 -5.33 30.76 -11.02
CA ALA A 43 -4.61 30.70 -9.76
C ALA A 43 -5.50 31.14 -8.58
N ALA A 44 -6.39 32.12 -8.81
CA ALA A 44 -7.32 32.65 -7.81
C ALA A 44 -8.22 31.58 -7.15
N GLN A 45 -8.50 30.48 -7.84
CA GLN A 45 -9.31 29.37 -7.30
C GLN A 45 -8.63 28.69 -6.10
N MET A 46 -7.30 28.79 -5.98
CA MET A 46 -6.55 28.23 -4.86
C MET A 46 -6.81 28.97 -3.54
N ASN A 47 -7.42 30.17 -3.55
CA ASN A 47 -7.64 31.02 -2.36
C ASN A 47 -8.88 30.63 -1.54
N THR A 48 -9.00 29.37 -1.12
CA THR A 48 -10.11 28.86 -0.31
C THR A 48 -9.62 27.82 0.72
N PRO A 49 -10.31 27.63 1.86
CA PRO A 49 -9.83 26.80 2.98
C PRO A 49 -9.78 25.29 2.70
N GLU A 50 -10.36 24.86 1.58
CA GLU A 50 -10.33 23.49 1.09
C GLU A 50 -8.97 23.11 0.46
N TYR A 51 -8.13 24.09 0.14
CA TYR A 51 -6.88 23.91 -0.57
C TYR A 51 -5.69 24.06 0.36
N THR A 52 -4.74 23.14 0.24
CA THR A 52 -3.44 23.20 0.91
C THR A 52 -2.36 23.58 -0.09
N ILE A 53 -1.81 24.78 0.08
CA ILE A 53 -0.74 25.33 -0.75
C ILE A 53 0.59 25.13 -0.02
N GLY A 54 1.49 24.37 -0.63
CA GLY A 54 2.88 24.29 -0.18
C GLY A 54 3.71 25.45 -0.71
N VAL A 55 4.57 26.00 0.14
CA VAL A 55 5.58 27.00 -0.24
C VAL A 55 6.92 26.71 0.40
N ALA A 56 8.01 27.01 -0.30
CA ALA A 56 9.36 26.87 0.25
C ALA A 56 9.68 28.00 1.25
N GLN A 57 10.20 27.65 2.43
CA GLN A 57 10.52 28.62 3.48
C GLN A 57 11.58 29.63 3.05
N GLY A 58 11.38 30.90 3.41
CA GLY A 58 12.32 31.97 3.12
C GLY A 58 12.40 32.39 1.64
N THR A 59 11.47 31.94 0.80
CA THR A 59 11.37 32.35 -0.60
C THR A 59 10.39 33.50 -0.80
N THR A 60 10.46 34.20 -1.94
CA THR A 60 9.47 35.23 -2.29
C THR A 60 8.09 34.62 -2.55
N ALA A 61 8.04 33.36 -2.99
CA ALA A 61 6.80 32.60 -3.17
C ALA A 61 6.00 32.52 -1.87
N MET A 62 6.67 32.34 -0.73
CA MET A 62 6.05 32.36 0.60
C MET A 62 5.32 33.68 0.86
N SER A 63 6.01 34.82 0.74
CA SER A 63 5.40 36.14 1.00
C SER A 63 4.26 36.46 0.05
N ILE A 64 4.37 36.06 -1.23
CA ILE A 64 3.32 36.24 -2.24
C ILE A 64 2.10 35.37 -1.92
N VAL A 65 2.30 34.12 -1.53
CA VAL A 65 1.21 33.21 -1.18
C VAL A 65 0.49 33.68 0.09
N GLU A 66 1.24 34.07 1.12
CA GLU A 66 0.69 34.60 2.37
C GLU A 66 -0.14 35.87 2.13
N ALA A 67 0.31 36.75 1.23
CA ALA A 67 -0.39 38.00 0.92
C ALA A 67 -1.61 37.80 -0.01
N ARG A 68 -1.50 36.96 -1.05
CA ARG A 68 -2.53 36.83 -2.10
C ARG A 68 -3.53 35.69 -1.86
N PHE A 69 -3.16 34.68 -1.06
CA PHE A 69 -3.96 33.49 -0.80
C PHE A 69 -4.23 33.25 0.70
N PRO A 70 -4.71 34.26 1.45
CA PRO A 70 -4.83 34.19 2.90
C PRO A 70 -5.91 33.22 3.40
N LYS A 71 -6.80 32.74 2.54
CA LYS A 71 -7.89 31.82 2.93
C LYS A 71 -7.48 30.35 2.83
N SER A 72 -6.37 30.04 2.18
CA SER A 72 -5.88 28.68 1.97
C SER A 72 -5.12 28.17 3.18
N ARG A 73 -4.99 26.84 3.30
CA ARG A 73 -4.04 26.25 4.26
C ARG A 73 -2.65 26.35 3.65
N ILE A 74 -1.71 26.95 4.37
CA ILE A 74 -0.33 27.11 3.90
C ILE A 74 0.56 26.10 4.64
N GLU A 75 1.24 25.24 3.88
CA GLU A 75 2.26 24.33 4.39
C GLU A 75 3.65 24.76 3.94
N TYR A 76 4.61 24.65 4.84
CA TYR A 76 5.96 25.13 4.61
C TYR A 76 6.92 23.98 4.35
N HIS A 77 7.65 24.05 3.25
CA HIS A 77 8.60 23.04 2.78
C HIS A 77 10.03 23.57 2.80
N MET A 78 10.99 22.66 2.92
CA MET A 78 12.41 23.03 3.04
C MET A 78 13.10 23.23 1.69
N SER A 79 12.57 22.66 0.60
CA SER A 79 13.16 22.75 -0.74
C SER A 79 12.12 22.54 -1.85
N LEU A 80 12.52 22.79 -3.10
CA LEU A 80 11.75 22.44 -4.30
C LEU A 80 11.40 20.95 -4.31
N HIS A 81 12.38 20.08 -4.05
CA HIS A 81 12.21 18.63 -4.05
C HIS A 81 11.16 18.15 -3.04
N ASP A 82 11.23 18.63 -1.80
CA ASP A 82 10.25 18.31 -0.77
C ASP A 82 8.84 18.80 -1.17
N GLY A 83 8.75 20.01 -1.73
CA GLY A 83 7.51 20.62 -2.20
C GLY A 83 6.82 19.85 -3.31
N TYR A 84 7.51 19.55 -4.42
CA TYR A 84 6.85 18.85 -5.53
C TYR A 84 6.57 17.38 -5.20
N LEU A 85 7.39 16.71 -4.38
CA LEU A 85 7.10 15.36 -3.90
C LEU A 85 5.84 15.35 -3.02
N ALA A 86 5.63 16.39 -2.21
CA ALA A 86 4.42 16.54 -1.42
C ALA A 86 3.17 16.69 -2.31
N VAL A 87 3.26 17.38 -3.45
CA VAL A 87 2.20 17.42 -4.47
C VAL A 87 2.00 16.05 -5.13
N GLN A 88 3.08 15.37 -5.49
CA GLN A 88 3.04 14.06 -6.15
C GLN A 88 2.38 12.99 -5.25
N CYS A 89 2.78 12.94 -3.98
CA CYS A 89 2.14 12.13 -2.93
C CYS A 89 0.72 12.63 -2.57
N GLY A 90 0.42 13.87 -2.94
CA GLY A 90 -0.76 14.66 -2.62
C GLY A 90 -1.04 14.74 -1.12
N LYS A 91 0.01 15.13 -0.40
CA LYS A 91 -0.07 15.73 0.94
C LYS A 91 -0.57 17.18 0.85
N ILE A 92 -0.18 17.88 -0.22
CA ILE A 92 -0.62 19.24 -0.56
C ILE A 92 -1.24 19.26 -1.97
N ASP A 93 -2.09 20.24 -2.26
CA ASP A 93 -2.85 20.33 -3.51
C ASP A 93 -2.07 21.05 -4.62
N ALA A 94 -1.29 22.07 -4.24
CA ALA A 94 -0.44 22.82 -5.15
C ALA A 94 0.84 23.27 -4.43
N PHE A 95 1.93 23.36 -5.17
CA PHE A 95 3.19 23.92 -4.68
C PHE A 95 3.54 25.18 -5.44
N ALA A 96 3.75 26.29 -4.73
CA ALA A 96 4.11 27.58 -5.30
C ALA A 96 5.63 27.76 -5.29
N PHE A 97 6.20 27.97 -6.48
CA PHE A 97 7.65 28.15 -6.65
C PHE A 97 7.98 28.82 -7.99
N ASP A 98 9.27 29.03 -8.23
CA ASP A 98 9.84 29.51 -9.49
C ASP A 98 9.34 28.69 -10.69
N ARG A 99 8.76 29.37 -11.68
CA ARG A 99 8.11 28.73 -12.84
C ARG A 99 9.08 27.94 -13.69
N HIS A 100 10.35 28.35 -13.82
CA HIS A 100 11.34 27.62 -14.61
C HIS A 100 11.71 26.30 -13.95
N SER A 101 11.93 26.31 -12.63
CA SER A 101 12.11 25.10 -11.82
C SER A 101 10.89 24.18 -11.93
N LEU A 102 9.67 24.73 -11.82
CA LEU A 102 8.45 23.94 -11.94
C LEU A 102 8.22 23.39 -13.37
N GLN A 103 8.64 24.11 -14.42
CA GLN A 103 8.62 23.64 -15.81
C GLN A 103 9.53 22.44 -16.00
N TYR A 104 10.75 22.50 -15.47
CA TYR A 104 11.68 21.38 -15.49
C TYR A 104 11.11 20.17 -14.76
N VAL A 105 10.53 20.37 -13.56
CA VAL A 105 9.86 19.31 -12.80
C VAL A 105 8.71 18.71 -13.59
N ALA A 106 7.82 19.52 -14.16
CA ALA A 106 6.68 19.04 -14.95
C ALA A 106 7.11 18.31 -16.23
N ALA A 107 8.22 18.70 -16.86
CA ALA A 107 8.76 18.03 -18.03
C ALA A 107 9.28 16.61 -17.71
N HIS A 108 9.76 16.37 -16.49
CA HIS A 108 10.31 15.09 -16.05
C HIS A 108 9.32 14.24 -15.22
N ASN A 109 8.17 14.81 -14.83
CA ASN A 109 7.14 14.15 -14.04
C ASN A 109 5.79 14.30 -14.74
N PRO A 110 5.37 13.34 -15.60
CA PRO A 110 4.21 13.48 -16.49
C PRO A 110 2.86 13.64 -15.76
N GLU A 111 2.81 13.28 -14.49
CA GLU A 111 1.67 13.48 -13.59
C GLU A 111 1.58 14.88 -13.01
N LEU A 112 2.61 15.73 -13.12
CA LEU A 112 2.61 17.10 -12.62
C LEU A 112 2.36 18.08 -13.77
N ALA A 113 1.65 19.16 -13.48
CA ALA A 113 1.29 20.18 -14.46
C ALA A 113 1.24 21.57 -13.83
N LEU A 114 1.56 22.56 -14.66
CA LEU A 114 1.61 23.96 -14.24
C LEU A 114 0.26 24.64 -14.33
N LEU A 115 0.01 25.59 -13.46
CA LEU A 115 -1.06 26.56 -13.68
C LEU A 115 -0.60 27.64 -14.68
N PRO A 116 -1.50 28.12 -15.56
CA PRO A 116 -1.19 29.02 -16.65
C PRO A 116 -0.88 30.42 -16.12
N GLU A 117 -1.65 30.88 -15.13
CA GLU A 117 -1.50 32.19 -14.51
C GLU A 117 -0.30 32.25 -13.58
N LYS A 118 0.53 33.28 -13.74
CA LYS A 118 1.55 33.63 -12.76
C LYS A 118 0.93 34.29 -11.53
N ILE A 119 1.50 34.00 -10.37
CA ILE A 119 1.10 34.60 -9.09
C ILE A 119 2.07 35.66 -8.58
N GLY A 120 3.19 35.88 -9.29
CA GLY A 120 4.09 36.99 -9.03
C GLY A 120 5.25 37.01 -10.01
N ASP A 121 5.95 38.14 -10.06
CA ASP A 121 7.19 38.27 -10.83
C ASP A 121 8.39 38.03 -9.91
N GLU A 122 9.42 37.38 -10.45
CA GLU A 122 10.64 37.02 -9.74
C GLU A 122 11.86 37.51 -10.51
N ARG A 123 12.77 38.19 -9.81
CA ARG A 123 14.03 38.69 -10.40
C ARG A 123 15.17 38.10 -9.61
N ILE A 124 15.80 37.10 -10.22
CA ILE A 124 16.87 36.36 -9.59
C ILE A 124 18.18 37.15 -9.76
N VAL A 125 18.84 37.40 -8.64
CA VAL A 125 20.01 38.26 -8.48
C VAL A 125 21.13 37.54 -7.73
N VAL A 126 22.35 38.04 -7.84
CA VAL A 126 23.48 37.64 -7.00
C VAL A 126 23.48 38.49 -5.73
N GLY A 127 23.71 37.86 -4.58
CA GLY A 127 23.79 38.55 -3.29
C GLY A 127 25.21 38.60 -2.73
N THR A 128 25.58 39.69 -2.04
CA THR A 128 26.85 39.78 -1.30
C THR A 128 26.73 40.67 -0.06
N ALA A 129 27.66 40.56 0.89
CA ALA A 129 27.66 41.39 2.10
C ALA A 129 27.77 42.89 1.79
N LEU A 130 27.25 43.72 2.70
CA LEU A 130 27.49 45.18 2.67
C LEU A 130 29.02 45.45 2.73
N GLY A 131 29.51 46.48 2.01
CA GLY A 131 30.94 46.78 1.92
C GLY A 131 31.68 46.04 0.78
N LYS A 132 30.99 45.25 -0.04
CA LYS A 132 31.52 44.57 -1.24
C LYS A 132 31.00 45.19 -2.55
N GLU A 133 30.84 46.52 -2.59
CA GLU A 133 30.27 47.26 -3.74
C GLU A 133 31.11 47.08 -5.01
N ALA A 134 32.44 47.03 -4.89
CA ALA A 134 33.33 46.80 -6.03
C ALA A 134 33.11 45.40 -6.64
N LEU A 135 32.85 44.39 -5.81
CA LEU A 135 32.60 43.03 -6.27
C LEU A 135 31.25 42.94 -7.00
N ILE A 136 30.19 43.50 -6.42
CA ILE A 136 28.86 43.48 -7.06
C ILE A 136 28.83 44.32 -8.36
N GLY A 137 29.63 45.40 -8.43
CA GLY A 137 29.84 46.17 -9.66
C GLY A 137 30.42 45.31 -10.79
N ARG A 138 31.46 44.52 -10.49
CA ARG A 138 32.05 43.59 -11.47
C ARG A 138 31.10 42.45 -11.88
N VAL A 139 30.23 42.01 -10.97
CA VAL A 139 29.15 41.06 -11.30
C VAL A 139 28.17 41.71 -12.30
N ASN A 140 27.82 42.97 -12.11
CA ASN A 140 26.94 43.69 -13.05
C ASN A 140 27.60 43.91 -14.42
N ASP A 141 28.91 44.18 -14.46
CA ASP A 141 29.67 44.23 -15.73
C ASP A 141 29.58 42.91 -16.48
N PHE A 142 29.76 41.80 -15.77
CA PHE A 142 29.60 40.46 -16.34
C PHE A 142 28.18 40.22 -16.84
N ILE A 143 27.15 40.56 -16.05
CA ILE A 143 25.73 40.37 -16.44
C ILE A 143 25.40 41.16 -17.72
N ARG A 144 25.95 42.37 -17.88
CA ARG A 144 25.80 43.15 -19.12
C ARG A 144 26.43 42.44 -20.32
N GLN A 145 27.67 41.97 -20.18
CA GLN A 145 28.34 41.21 -21.25
C GLN A 145 27.56 39.94 -21.58
N TYR A 146 27.25 39.14 -20.56
CA TYR A 146 26.51 37.89 -20.58
C TYR A 146 25.15 37.97 -21.31
N ARG A 147 24.46 39.10 -21.18
CA ARG A 147 23.19 39.36 -21.89
C ARG A 147 23.40 39.85 -23.32
N SER A 148 24.53 40.49 -23.63
CA SER A 148 24.81 41.08 -24.95
C SER A 148 25.47 40.11 -25.95
N ASP A 149 26.22 39.12 -25.49
CA ASP A 149 27.05 38.24 -26.34
C ASP A 149 26.36 36.93 -26.74
N GLY A 150 25.09 36.76 -26.37
CA GLY A 150 24.28 35.58 -26.65
C GLY A 150 24.45 34.42 -25.65
N THR A 151 25.35 34.54 -24.67
CA THR A 151 25.59 33.49 -23.66
C THR A 151 24.35 33.25 -22.80
N TYR A 152 23.61 34.29 -22.40
CA TYR A 152 22.34 34.14 -21.68
C TYR A 152 21.34 33.31 -22.48
N ALA A 153 21.14 33.61 -23.76
CA ALA A 153 20.16 32.94 -24.60
C ALA A 153 20.51 31.47 -24.87
N ASP A 154 21.80 31.14 -24.91
CA ASP A 154 22.31 29.76 -25.00
C ASP A 154 22.08 28.99 -23.69
N MET A 155 22.48 29.55 -22.55
CA MET A 155 22.26 28.96 -21.23
C MET A 155 20.78 28.77 -20.90
N TYR A 156 19.95 29.75 -21.24
CA TYR A 156 18.51 29.71 -21.03
C TYR A 156 17.87 28.58 -21.86
N ARG A 157 18.24 28.43 -23.13
CA ARG A 157 17.78 27.30 -23.95
C ARG A 157 18.21 25.95 -23.37
N ARG A 158 19.45 25.88 -22.87
CA ARG A 158 20.02 24.64 -22.32
C ARG A 158 19.31 24.16 -21.06
N TRP A 159 19.28 25.03 -20.04
CA TRP A 159 18.85 24.64 -18.70
C TRP A 159 17.37 24.86 -18.47
N ILE A 160 16.82 25.99 -18.94
CA ILE A 160 15.44 26.39 -18.65
C ILE A 160 14.47 25.73 -19.63
N MET A 161 14.77 25.80 -20.93
CA MET A 161 13.96 25.14 -21.96
C MET A 161 14.27 23.63 -22.09
N GLY A 162 15.22 23.11 -21.31
CA GLY A 162 15.58 21.69 -21.28
C GLY A 162 16.21 21.16 -22.58
N GLN A 163 16.73 22.03 -23.45
CA GLN A 163 17.37 21.60 -24.70
C GLN A 163 18.84 21.22 -24.44
N ASN A 164 19.09 19.92 -24.20
CA ASN A 164 20.41 19.37 -23.87
C ASN A 164 20.98 19.86 -22.51
N PRO A 165 20.30 19.59 -21.37
CA PRO A 165 20.65 20.11 -20.05
C PRO A 165 21.88 19.38 -19.47
N LYS A 166 23.07 19.72 -19.98
CA LYS A 166 24.36 19.19 -19.49
C LYS A 166 25.35 20.33 -19.36
N MET A 167 26.15 20.30 -18.29
CA MET A 167 27.23 21.28 -18.11
C MET A 167 28.16 21.29 -19.33
N PRO A 168 28.37 22.47 -19.98
CA PRO A 168 29.34 22.58 -21.05
C PRO A 168 30.76 22.47 -20.49
N ASP A 169 31.70 22.06 -21.35
CA ASP A 169 33.13 22.07 -20.99
C ASP A 169 33.64 23.52 -21.01
N LEU A 170 33.71 24.14 -19.84
CA LEU A 170 34.16 25.52 -19.67
C LEU A 170 35.68 25.55 -19.42
N PRO A 171 36.41 26.48 -20.05
CA PRO A 171 37.83 26.64 -19.76
C PRO A 171 38.01 27.09 -18.31
N LYS A 172 39.03 26.52 -17.65
CA LYS A 172 39.37 26.90 -16.28
C LYS A 172 40.25 28.15 -16.28
N PRO A 173 40.15 29.02 -15.26
CA PRO A 173 41.02 30.20 -15.12
C PRO A 173 42.51 29.79 -15.10
N ALA A 174 43.30 30.34 -16.03
CA ALA A 174 44.73 30.11 -16.07
C ALA A 174 45.43 31.00 -15.02
N ARG A 175 45.93 30.38 -13.94
CA ARG A 175 46.58 31.06 -12.79
C ARG A 175 45.65 32.09 -12.12
N PRO A 176 44.64 31.62 -11.34
CA PRO A 176 43.64 32.50 -10.73
C PRO A 176 44.29 33.48 -9.74
N ALA A 177 43.92 34.76 -9.84
CA ALA A 177 44.47 35.83 -9.00
C ALA A 177 43.81 35.89 -7.61
N ILE A 178 42.58 35.41 -7.50
CA ILE A 178 41.77 35.41 -6.27
C ILE A 178 40.99 34.09 -6.13
N THR A 179 40.61 33.76 -4.91
CA THR A 179 39.65 32.67 -4.63
C THR A 179 38.29 33.28 -4.35
N LEU A 180 37.23 32.77 -4.98
CA LEU A 180 35.87 33.27 -4.87
C LEU A 180 35.01 32.21 -4.19
N VAL A 181 34.55 32.48 -2.96
CA VAL A 181 33.70 31.57 -2.19
C VAL A 181 32.24 31.78 -2.56
N ILE A 182 31.64 30.80 -3.23
CA ILE A 182 30.28 30.89 -3.77
C ILE A 182 29.35 30.00 -2.94
N GLY A 183 28.33 30.59 -2.34
CA GLY A 183 27.29 29.86 -1.63
C GLY A 183 26.15 29.45 -2.56
N THR A 184 25.71 28.20 -2.42
CA THR A 184 24.54 27.64 -3.12
C THR A 184 23.88 26.56 -2.26
N ASP A 185 22.60 26.24 -2.49
CA ASP A 185 21.92 25.16 -1.74
C ASP A 185 22.07 23.79 -2.41
N GLY A 186 22.32 23.75 -3.73
CA GLY A 186 22.58 22.55 -4.51
C GLY A 186 21.39 21.60 -4.62
N ARG A 187 20.16 22.10 -4.46
CA ARG A 187 18.92 21.29 -4.42
C ARG A 187 17.77 21.85 -5.26
N ASN A 188 18.05 22.78 -6.16
CA ASN A 188 17.06 23.44 -7.01
C ASN A 188 17.28 23.10 -8.49
N GLU A 189 16.71 21.99 -8.99
CA GLU A 189 16.74 21.68 -10.43
C GLU A 189 15.85 22.66 -11.24
N PRO A 190 16.30 23.20 -12.40
CA PRO A 190 17.59 22.98 -13.08
C PRO A 190 18.65 24.06 -12.75
N MET A 191 18.44 24.85 -11.70
CA MET A 191 19.25 26.02 -11.37
C MET A 191 20.57 25.65 -10.69
N ASN A 192 20.54 24.92 -9.58
CA ASN A 192 21.73 24.40 -8.92
C ASN A 192 21.39 23.05 -8.26
N PHE A 193 22.02 21.98 -8.72
CA PHE A 193 21.74 20.63 -8.24
C PHE A 193 22.94 19.72 -8.45
N TYR A 194 22.91 18.52 -7.87
CA TYR A 194 23.97 17.53 -8.08
C TYR A 194 23.60 16.57 -9.22
N GLU A 195 24.42 16.55 -10.27
CA GLU A 195 24.38 15.56 -11.34
C GLU A 195 25.65 14.71 -11.31
N ASN A 196 25.52 13.38 -11.20
CA ASN A 196 26.66 12.45 -11.12
C ASN A 196 27.70 12.82 -10.03
N GLY A 197 27.22 13.33 -8.89
CA GLY A 197 28.07 13.74 -7.77
C GLY A 197 28.82 15.06 -7.94
N ARG A 198 28.52 15.85 -8.99
CA ARG A 198 29.06 17.20 -9.21
C ARG A 198 27.94 18.24 -9.25
N LEU A 199 28.22 19.45 -8.77
CA LEU A 199 27.30 20.57 -8.92
C LEU A 199 27.14 20.91 -10.41
N ALA A 200 25.89 21.09 -10.82
CA ALA A 200 25.47 21.41 -12.17
C ALA A 200 24.22 22.32 -12.13
N GLY A 201 23.88 22.92 -13.26
CA GLY A 201 22.71 23.77 -13.41
C GLY A 201 23.04 25.19 -13.86
N PHE A 202 22.00 25.97 -14.13
CA PHE A 202 22.12 27.35 -14.64
C PHE A 202 22.92 28.28 -13.72
N ASP A 203 22.66 28.26 -12.41
CA ASP A 203 23.38 29.06 -11.40
C ASP A 203 24.85 28.65 -11.32
N ILE A 204 25.14 27.35 -11.48
CA ILE A 204 26.50 26.82 -11.44
C ILE A 204 27.26 27.20 -12.71
N GLU A 205 26.65 27.06 -13.89
CA GLU A 205 27.27 27.51 -15.14
C GLU A 205 27.51 29.03 -15.12
N PHE A 206 26.55 29.80 -14.59
CA PHE A 206 26.71 31.25 -14.41
C PHE A 206 27.90 31.56 -13.49
N ALA A 207 28.01 30.87 -12.36
CA ALA A 207 29.09 31.02 -11.39
C ALA A 207 30.47 30.68 -11.99
N GLU A 208 30.59 29.58 -12.75
CA GLU A 208 31.84 29.20 -13.44
C GLU A 208 32.26 30.24 -14.47
N ARG A 209 31.32 30.74 -15.28
CA ARG A 209 31.60 31.78 -16.29
C ARG A 209 31.96 33.12 -15.66
N LEU A 210 31.29 33.49 -14.56
CA LEU A 210 31.62 34.66 -13.76
C LEU A 210 33.02 34.51 -13.16
N ALA A 211 33.37 33.35 -12.61
CA ALA A 211 34.70 33.10 -12.06
C ALA A 211 35.78 33.21 -13.14
N LEU A 212 35.51 32.71 -14.35
CA LEU A 212 36.39 32.90 -15.51
C LEU A 212 36.56 34.38 -15.88
N PHE A 213 35.46 35.14 -15.97
CA PHE A 213 35.49 36.58 -16.23
C PHE A 213 36.29 37.36 -15.17
N LEU A 214 36.19 36.94 -13.92
CA LEU A 214 36.92 37.56 -12.80
C LEU A 214 38.37 37.08 -12.67
N ASN A 215 38.80 36.07 -13.44
CA ASN A 215 40.03 35.29 -13.26
C ASN A 215 40.19 34.77 -11.83
N ALA A 216 39.11 34.20 -11.28
CA ALA A 216 38.99 33.73 -9.91
C ALA A 216 38.85 32.21 -9.85
N LYS A 217 39.40 31.57 -8.81
CA LYS A 217 39.14 30.16 -8.51
C LYS A 217 37.82 30.02 -7.75
N PRO A 218 36.77 29.40 -8.31
CA PRO A 218 35.52 29.19 -7.57
C PRO A 218 35.68 28.10 -6.51
N VAL A 219 35.15 28.35 -5.31
CA VAL A 219 35.02 27.37 -4.23
C VAL A 219 33.57 27.37 -3.75
N TYR A 220 32.86 26.26 -3.94
CA TYR A 220 31.45 26.15 -3.60
C TYR A 220 31.26 25.74 -2.13
N HIS A 221 30.41 26.49 -1.43
CA HIS A 221 29.94 26.18 -0.09
C HIS A 221 28.45 25.83 -0.15
N THR A 222 28.15 24.54 -0.04
CA THR A 222 26.77 24.03 -0.11
C THR A 222 26.14 23.92 1.28
N ILE A 223 25.17 24.79 1.56
CA ILE A 223 24.41 24.83 2.82
C ILE A 223 22.96 25.22 2.56
N ASP A 224 22.04 24.87 3.47
CA ASP A 224 20.61 25.11 3.27
C ASP A 224 20.27 26.59 2.99
N PHE A 225 19.24 26.84 2.17
CA PHE A 225 18.93 28.16 1.62
C PHE A 225 18.81 29.30 2.67
N PRO A 226 18.13 29.13 3.82
CA PRO A 226 18.12 30.17 4.85
C PRO A 226 19.51 30.45 5.45
N ALA A 227 20.34 29.41 5.59
CA ALA A 227 21.69 29.52 6.12
C ALA A 227 22.65 30.18 5.13
N VAL A 228 22.51 29.91 3.82
CA VAL A 228 23.35 30.54 2.80
C VAL A 228 23.08 32.04 2.66
N VAL A 229 21.82 32.47 2.80
CA VAL A 229 21.46 33.90 2.85
C VAL A 229 22.14 34.59 4.04
N SER A 230 22.11 33.98 5.22
CA SER A 230 22.79 34.50 6.41
C SER A 230 24.31 34.53 6.26
N ALA A 231 24.90 33.49 5.68
CA ALA A 231 26.34 33.43 5.40
C ALA A 231 26.78 34.52 4.43
N ALA A 232 25.96 34.83 3.41
CA ALA A 232 26.22 35.92 2.46
C ALA A 232 26.13 37.29 3.14
N ALA A 233 25.07 37.54 3.90
CA ALA A 233 24.87 38.81 4.60
C ALA A 233 25.98 39.10 5.62
N THR A 234 26.50 38.06 6.28
CA THR A 234 27.60 38.16 7.26
C THR A 234 29.00 38.15 6.64
N GLY A 235 29.12 38.01 5.31
CA GLY A 235 30.39 38.00 4.59
C GLY A 235 31.21 36.72 4.73
N LYS A 236 30.65 35.63 5.29
CA LYS A 236 31.30 34.31 5.38
C LYS A 236 31.50 33.64 4.01
N ILE A 237 30.72 34.06 3.02
CA ILE A 237 30.88 33.72 1.60
C ILE A 237 30.96 35.02 0.80
N ASP A 238 31.55 34.96 -0.40
CA ASP A 238 31.73 36.14 -1.25
C ASP A 238 30.48 36.46 -2.07
N LEU A 239 29.89 35.44 -2.70
CA LEU A 239 28.69 35.58 -3.51
C LEU A 239 27.68 34.49 -3.17
N LEU A 240 26.41 34.87 -3.11
CA LEU A 240 25.27 33.96 -3.08
C LEU A 240 24.70 33.84 -4.49
N VAL A 241 24.85 32.65 -5.08
CA VAL A 241 24.32 32.29 -6.40
C VAL A 241 23.48 31.02 -6.22
N SER A 242 22.20 31.22 -5.87
CA SER A 242 21.26 30.14 -5.53
C SER A 242 19.82 30.58 -5.78
N SER A 243 19.49 31.03 -6.99
CA SER A 243 18.14 31.51 -7.33
C SER A 243 17.61 32.57 -6.34
N LEU A 244 18.46 33.52 -5.93
CA LEU A 244 18.18 34.47 -4.87
C LEU A 244 17.32 35.64 -5.36
N ASN A 245 16.32 36.04 -4.56
CA ASN A 245 15.53 37.24 -4.81
C ASN A 245 15.90 38.43 -3.94
N ALA A 246 15.90 39.61 -4.57
CA ALA A 246 16.04 40.89 -3.91
C ALA A 246 14.72 41.34 -3.26
N THR A 247 14.50 40.96 -2.00
CA THR A 247 13.35 41.48 -1.22
C THR A 247 13.71 42.78 -0.49
N PRO A 248 12.72 43.65 -0.18
CA PRO A 248 12.96 44.87 0.60
C PRO A 248 13.65 44.62 1.95
N GLU A 249 13.35 43.50 2.59
CA GLU A 249 13.93 43.10 3.88
C GLU A 249 15.41 42.77 3.73
N ARG A 250 15.77 41.99 2.70
CA ARG A 250 17.16 41.60 2.45
C ARG A 250 18.01 42.78 1.98
N ARG A 251 17.43 43.74 1.24
CA ARG A 251 18.13 44.97 0.81
C ARG A 251 18.70 45.78 1.98
N ARG A 252 18.19 45.58 3.20
CA ARG A 252 18.72 46.22 4.42
C ARG A 252 20.00 45.56 4.95
N MET A 253 20.30 44.34 4.53
CA MET A 253 21.37 43.50 5.11
C MET A 253 22.41 43.05 4.09
N MET A 254 22.16 43.17 2.79
CA MET A 254 23.06 42.71 1.74
C MET A 254 22.89 43.51 0.44
N LEU A 255 23.93 43.51 -0.39
CA LEU A 255 23.95 44.09 -1.73
C LEU A 255 23.45 43.08 -2.77
N PHE A 256 22.87 43.59 -3.85
CA PHE A 256 22.36 42.78 -4.95
C PHE A 256 22.88 43.24 -6.31
N SER A 257 23.09 42.28 -7.20
CA SER A 257 23.39 42.54 -8.61
C SER A 257 22.13 42.97 -9.38
N ASP A 258 22.34 43.38 -10.63
CA ASP A 258 21.31 43.36 -11.67
C ASP A 258 20.78 41.91 -11.82
N PRO A 259 19.53 41.71 -12.27
CA PRO A 259 18.98 40.37 -12.43
C PRO A 259 19.70 39.62 -13.55
N TYR A 260 20.19 38.42 -13.23
CA TYR A 260 20.86 37.56 -14.21
C TYR A 260 19.89 36.56 -14.88
N ILE A 261 18.70 36.36 -14.31
CA ILE A 261 17.58 35.65 -14.95
C ILE A 261 16.26 36.27 -14.51
N ASP A 262 15.33 36.38 -15.47
CA ASP A 262 13.97 36.84 -15.25
C ASP A 262 13.06 35.61 -15.10
N SER A 263 12.27 35.58 -14.02
CA SER A 263 11.39 34.47 -13.72
C SER A 263 10.03 34.94 -13.19
N GLU A 264 9.12 33.99 -13.01
CA GLU A 264 7.78 34.20 -12.51
C GLU A 264 7.47 33.12 -11.48
N ILE A 265 6.59 33.40 -10.53
CA ILE A 265 6.10 32.40 -9.58
C ILE A 265 4.82 31.81 -10.14
N SER A 266 4.72 30.49 -10.16
CA SER A 266 3.52 29.76 -10.53
C SER A 266 3.22 28.63 -9.55
N PHE A 267 2.10 27.96 -9.77
CA PHE A 267 1.74 26.73 -9.08
C PHE A 267 2.07 25.51 -9.93
N LEU A 268 2.59 24.48 -9.27
CA LEU A 268 2.63 23.11 -9.77
C LEU A 268 1.58 22.30 -9.01
N ALA A 269 0.72 21.61 -9.76
CA ALA A 269 -0.30 20.73 -9.21
C ALA A 269 -0.24 19.37 -9.92
N ARG A 270 -0.82 18.34 -9.32
CA ARG A 270 -0.94 17.04 -10.01
C ARG A 270 -2.03 17.14 -11.08
N ALA A 271 -1.72 16.70 -12.29
CA ALA A 271 -2.55 16.85 -13.45
C ALA A 271 -3.82 15.96 -13.44
N ASP A 272 -3.78 14.87 -12.66
CA ASP A 272 -4.92 14.00 -12.31
C ASP A 272 -5.60 14.42 -10.99
N ARG A 273 -5.00 15.34 -10.24
CA ARG A 273 -5.45 15.77 -8.92
C ARG A 273 -5.62 17.28 -8.87
N LEU A 274 -6.29 17.82 -9.88
CA LEU A 274 -6.90 19.13 -9.70
C LEU A 274 -7.92 19.03 -8.54
N PRO A 275 -7.82 19.94 -7.57
CA PRO A 275 -8.59 19.93 -6.34
C PRO A 275 -10.08 19.87 -6.61
N PHE A 276 -10.67 18.94 -5.88
CA PHE A 276 -12.07 18.57 -5.94
C PHE A 276 -12.93 19.82 -5.74
N GLN A 277 -13.62 20.25 -6.80
CA GLN A 277 -15.04 20.42 -6.56
C GLN A 277 -15.52 19.04 -6.09
N THR A 278 -16.08 18.96 -4.89
CA THR A 278 -17.30 18.16 -4.67
C THR A 278 -18.38 18.73 -5.59
N ALA A 279 -18.14 18.71 -6.90
CA ALA A 279 -19.21 18.74 -7.85
C ALA A 279 -19.87 17.40 -7.63
N ASP A 280 -21.16 17.43 -7.32
CA ASP A 280 -21.92 16.22 -7.15
C ASP A 280 -21.69 15.36 -8.39
N ILE A 281 -21.07 14.19 -8.16
CA ILE A 281 -20.86 13.23 -9.23
C ILE A 281 -22.25 12.70 -9.50
N THR A 282 -22.80 13.12 -10.63
CA THR A 282 -24.16 12.79 -11.06
C THR A 282 -24.13 11.84 -12.24
N ARG A 283 -22.98 11.76 -12.94
CA ARG A 283 -22.79 10.90 -14.12
C ARG A 283 -21.40 10.29 -14.19
N PHE A 284 -21.33 9.10 -14.76
CA PHE A 284 -20.11 8.28 -14.79
C PHE A 284 -18.94 8.92 -15.57
N SER A 285 -19.21 9.73 -16.59
CA SER A 285 -18.16 10.40 -17.37
C SER A 285 -17.32 11.40 -16.55
N GLN A 286 -17.86 11.91 -15.44
CA GLN A 286 -17.15 12.83 -14.53
C GLN A 286 -16.01 12.14 -13.74
N LEU A 287 -15.89 10.82 -13.83
CA LEU A 287 -14.83 10.06 -13.17
C LEU A 287 -13.50 10.05 -13.93
N ALA A 288 -13.42 10.67 -15.11
CA ALA A 288 -12.15 10.80 -15.83
C ALA A 288 -11.14 11.62 -14.99
N GLY A 289 -9.92 11.11 -14.84
CA GLY A 289 -8.88 11.64 -13.96
C GLY A 289 -9.11 11.38 -12.47
N ARG A 290 -10.27 10.82 -12.07
CA ARG A 290 -10.60 10.60 -10.66
C ARG A 290 -10.23 9.20 -10.19
N LYS A 291 -9.87 9.08 -8.91
CA LYS A 291 -9.68 7.78 -8.26
C LYS A 291 -11.02 7.08 -8.07
N VAL A 292 -11.13 5.85 -8.58
CA VAL A 292 -12.33 5.01 -8.45
C VAL A 292 -11.95 3.73 -7.73
N GLY A 293 -12.63 3.47 -6.60
CA GLY A 293 -12.43 2.26 -5.82
C GLY A 293 -12.87 1.01 -6.57
N ILE A 294 -12.03 -0.03 -6.52
CA ILE A 294 -12.28 -1.35 -7.10
C ILE A 294 -11.93 -2.45 -6.09
N ILE A 295 -12.78 -3.47 -5.98
CA ILE A 295 -12.43 -4.68 -5.20
C ILE A 295 -11.39 -5.49 -5.97
N THR A 296 -10.28 -5.85 -5.31
CA THR A 296 -9.23 -6.69 -5.90
C THR A 296 -9.80 -8.03 -6.37
N GLY A 297 -9.47 -8.44 -7.59
CA GLY A 297 -9.97 -9.70 -8.18
C GLY A 297 -11.41 -9.67 -8.72
N SER A 298 -12.07 -8.50 -8.71
CA SER A 298 -13.38 -8.29 -9.32
C SER A 298 -13.28 -7.99 -10.83
N THR A 299 -14.42 -8.06 -11.52
CA THR A 299 -14.55 -7.64 -12.93
C THR A 299 -14.56 -6.12 -13.12
N TYR A 300 -14.61 -5.36 -12.02
CA TYR A 300 -14.78 -3.91 -12.05
C TYR A 300 -13.61 -3.19 -12.74
N ASP A 301 -12.38 -3.72 -12.67
CA ASP A 301 -11.21 -3.13 -13.35
C ASP A 301 -11.40 -3.11 -14.87
N ARG A 302 -11.81 -4.25 -15.43
CA ARG A 302 -12.11 -4.35 -16.87
C ARG A 302 -13.27 -3.43 -17.27
N VAL A 303 -14.29 -3.35 -16.43
CA VAL A 303 -15.46 -2.52 -16.69
C VAL A 303 -15.11 -1.04 -16.61
N LEU A 304 -14.32 -0.61 -15.62
CA LEU A 304 -13.85 0.75 -15.50
C LEU A 304 -12.97 1.13 -16.70
N LYS A 305 -11.98 0.31 -17.05
CA LYS A 305 -11.10 0.55 -18.21
C LYS A 305 -11.87 0.66 -19.52
N LYS A 306 -12.91 -0.16 -19.72
CA LYS A 306 -13.73 -0.12 -20.93
C LYS A 306 -14.66 1.09 -20.96
N ALA A 307 -15.32 1.38 -19.84
CA ALA A 307 -16.38 2.38 -19.78
C ALA A 307 -15.85 3.82 -19.57
N ASN A 308 -14.75 3.98 -18.83
CA ASN A 308 -14.08 5.26 -18.59
C ASN A 308 -12.56 5.06 -18.43
N PRO A 309 -11.80 4.95 -19.54
CA PRO A 309 -10.36 4.71 -19.51
C PRO A 309 -9.55 5.85 -18.86
N GLY A 310 -10.16 7.03 -18.69
CA GLY A 310 -9.53 8.15 -17.98
C GLY A 310 -9.59 8.02 -16.46
N ALA A 311 -10.44 7.16 -15.90
CA ALA A 311 -10.54 6.98 -14.46
C ALA A 311 -9.33 6.20 -13.90
N VAL A 312 -8.89 6.55 -12.69
CA VAL A 312 -7.72 5.95 -12.03
C VAL A 312 -8.21 4.87 -11.06
N PRO A 313 -7.96 3.58 -11.29
CA PRO A 313 -8.38 2.52 -10.37
C PRO A 313 -7.57 2.59 -9.05
N GLU A 314 -8.26 2.48 -7.92
CA GLU A 314 -7.66 2.28 -6.59
C GLU A 314 -8.23 0.97 -6.00
N TYR A 315 -7.37 0.04 -5.62
CA TYR A 315 -7.79 -1.31 -5.24
C TYR A 315 -7.99 -1.46 -3.72
N PHE A 316 -9.05 -2.15 -3.33
CA PHE A 316 -9.46 -2.42 -1.96
C PHE A 316 -9.84 -3.90 -1.79
N GLN A 317 -9.80 -4.41 -0.56
CA GLN A 317 -10.23 -5.79 -0.25
C GLN A 317 -11.71 -5.86 0.14
N THR A 318 -12.26 -4.79 0.75
CA THR A 318 -13.64 -4.77 1.27
C THR A 318 -14.41 -3.54 0.81
N PHE A 319 -15.74 -3.66 0.68
CA PHE A 319 -16.62 -2.52 0.38
C PHE A 319 -16.66 -1.51 1.53
N ALA A 320 -16.46 -1.95 2.78
CA ALA A 320 -16.36 -1.06 3.94
C ALA A 320 -15.17 -0.11 3.81
N ASP A 321 -14.02 -0.59 3.32
CA ASP A 321 -12.85 0.27 3.10
C ASP A 321 -13.06 1.23 1.94
N GLN A 322 -13.77 0.82 0.89
CA GLN A 322 -14.16 1.71 -0.21
C GLN A 322 -15.12 2.80 0.27
N ALA A 323 -16.13 2.44 1.06
CA ALA A 323 -17.06 3.38 1.67
C ALA A 323 -16.31 4.41 2.53
N GLU A 324 -15.35 3.98 3.34
CA GLU A 324 -14.53 4.87 4.17
C GLU A 324 -13.57 5.74 3.34
N ALA A 325 -12.94 5.16 2.31
CA ALA A 325 -12.10 5.90 1.38
C ALA A 325 -12.91 6.96 0.61
N LEU A 326 -14.18 6.66 0.28
CA LEU A 326 -15.08 7.62 -0.33
C LEU A 326 -15.43 8.73 0.68
N ARG A 327 -15.82 8.38 1.92
CA ARG A 327 -16.10 9.35 3.00
C ARG A 327 -14.94 10.31 3.26
N SER A 328 -13.73 9.79 3.39
CA SER A 328 -12.50 10.57 3.60
C SER A 328 -12.03 11.34 2.35
N GLY A 329 -12.67 11.15 1.19
CA GLY A 329 -12.30 11.82 -0.06
C GLY A 329 -11.05 11.23 -0.74
N LYS A 330 -10.56 10.07 -0.28
CA LYS A 330 -9.45 9.35 -0.91
C LYS A 330 -9.81 8.83 -2.32
N ILE A 331 -11.09 8.50 -2.54
CA ILE A 331 -11.65 8.13 -3.84
C ILE A 331 -12.90 8.97 -4.14
N ALA A 332 -13.20 9.16 -5.43
CA ALA A 332 -14.35 9.94 -5.89
C ALA A 332 -15.63 9.09 -6.00
N ALA A 333 -15.47 7.82 -6.32
CA ALA A 333 -16.54 6.83 -6.41
C ALA A 333 -15.97 5.44 -6.20
N PHE A 334 -16.82 4.43 -6.03
CA PHE A 334 -16.38 3.03 -6.18
C PHE A 334 -17.40 2.23 -6.98
N LEU A 335 -16.92 1.19 -7.66
CA LEU A 335 -17.76 0.26 -8.40
C LEU A 335 -18.23 -0.86 -7.48
N VAL A 336 -19.50 -1.22 -7.61
CA VAL A 336 -20.14 -2.25 -6.79
C VAL A 336 -21.33 -2.84 -7.54
N ASP A 337 -21.62 -4.11 -7.30
CA ASP A 337 -22.81 -4.75 -7.85
C ASP A 337 -24.09 -4.15 -7.25
N GLU A 338 -25.07 -3.88 -8.11
CA GLU A 338 -26.28 -3.13 -7.74
C GLU A 338 -27.03 -3.67 -6.50
N PRO A 339 -27.19 -4.99 -6.29
CA PRO A 339 -27.81 -5.50 -5.06
C PRO A 339 -27.03 -5.16 -3.79
N ILE A 340 -25.69 -5.17 -3.86
CA ILE A 340 -24.81 -4.79 -2.75
C ILE A 340 -24.89 -3.28 -2.53
N ALA A 341 -24.90 -2.50 -3.61
CA ALA A 341 -25.07 -1.05 -3.55
C ALA A 341 -26.37 -0.65 -2.83
N ARG A 342 -27.48 -1.35 -3.11
CA ARG A 342 -28.75 -1.18 -2.39
C ARG A 342 -28.66 -1.55 -0.92
N ASP A 343 -27.96 -2.63 -0.55
CA ASP A 343 -27.76 -2.98 0.86
C ASP A 343 -26.94 -1.90 1.60
N ILE A 344 -25.88 -1.38 0.97
CA ILE A 344 -25.11 -0.24 1.50
C ILE A 344 -26.03 0.95 1.75
N MET A 345 -26.80 1.38 0.74
CA MET A 345 -27.74 2.51 0.87
C MET A 345 -28.83 2.30 1.92
N ASN A 346 -29.21 1.05 2.20
CA ASN A 346 -30.18 0.74 3.26
C ASN A 346 -29.57 0.85 4.66
N ARG A 347 -28.23 0.78 4.79
CA ARG A 347 -27.49 0.85 6.06
C ARG A 347 -26.76 2.17 6.28
N THR A 348 -26.56 2.95 5.22
CA THR A 348 -25.81 4.20 5.27
C THR A 348 -26.62 5.33 4.64
N GLU A 349 -26.70 6.48 5.30
CA GLU A 349 -27.47 7.64 4.80
C GLU A 349 -26.64 8.60 3.94
N ASP A 350 -25.32 8.44 3.93
CA ASP A 350 -24.33 9.36 3.36
C ASP A 350 -23.83 8.94 1.97
N LEU A 351 -24.26 7.78 1.48
CA LEU A 351 -23.85 7.21 0.19
C LEU A 351 -25.07 6.96 -0.70
N THR A 352 -24.88 7.10 -2.02
CA THR A 352 -25.92 6.85 -3.03
C THR A 352 -25.32 6.25 -4.30
N ILE A 353 -26.16 5.62 -5.13
CA ILE A 353 -25.78 5.16 -6.47
C ILE A 353 -26.05 6.24 -7.53
N LEU A 354 -25.23 6.25 -8.58
CA LEU A 354 -25.58 6.94 -9.82
C LEU A 354 -26.74 6.24 -10.55
N PRO A 355 -27.54 6.96 -11.36
CA PRO A 355 -28.66 6.38 -12.09
C PRO A 355 -28.25 5.33 -13.13
N ASP A 356 -27.11 5.55 -13.79
CA ASP A 356 -26.64 4.70 -14.88
C ASP A 356 -25.92 3.45 -14.35
N ARG A 357 -26.29 2.29 -14.90
CA ARG A 357 -25.55 1.03 -14.70
C ARG A 357 -24.47 0.90 -15.78
N LEU A 358 -23.28 0.41 -15.41
CA LEU A 358 -22.17 0.24 -16.35
C LEU A 358 -22.29 -1.04 -17.18
N THR A 359 -23.00 -2.03 -16.65
CA THR A 359 -23.16 -3.36 -17.24
C THR A 359 -24.56 -3.91 -16.98
N SER A 360 -24.91 -4.95 -17.72
CA SER A 360 -26.02 -5.85 -17.41
C SER A 360 -25.44 -7.25 -17.22
N ASP A 361 -25.20 -7.62 -15.97
CA ASP A 361 -24.48 -8.83 -15.61
C ASP A 361 -25.44 -9.91 -15.06
N GLY A 362 -25.14 -11.16 -15.38
CA GLY A 362 -25.76 -12.32 -14.75
C GLY A 362 -24.91 -12.83 -13.60
N TYR A 363 -25.50 -12.92 -12.41
CA TYR A 363 -24.88 -13.60 -11.28
C TYR A 363 -25.34 -15.05 -11.26
N ALA A 364 -24.41 -15.97 -11.06
CA ALA A 364 -24.67 -17.40 -11.14
C ALA A 364 -23.87 -18.18 -10.09
N PHE A 365 -24.31 -19.41 -9.86
CA PHE A 365 -23.53 -20.39 -9.12
C PHE A 365 -22.42 -20.92 -10.01
N ALA A 366 -21.24 -21.08 -9.45
CA ALA A 366 -20.12 -21.75 -10.09
C ALA A 366 -20.00 -23.19 -9.56
N PHE A 367 -19.63 -24.13 -10.41
CA PHE A 367 -19.50 -25.55 -10.09
C PHE A 367 -18.13 -26.04 -10.51
N SER A 368 -17.60 -27.00 -9.75
CA SER A 368 -16.39 -27.71 -10.15
C SER A 368 -16.61 -28.38 -11.52
N ARG A 369 -15.59 -28.36 -12.39
CA ARG A 369 -15.67 -29.09 -13.68
C ARG A 369 -15.83 -30.60 -13.49
N ARG A 370 -15.54 -31.11 -12.28
CA ARG A 370 -15.74 -32.52 -11.90
C ARG A 370 -17.21 -32.86 -11.59
N ARG A 371 -18.10 -31.87 -11.47
CA ARG A 371 -19.52 -32.03 -11.08
C ARG A 371 -20.51 -31.45 -12.11
N PRO A 372 -20.45 -31.84 -13.40
CA PRO A 372 -21.40 -31.36 -14.41
C PRO A 372 -22.83 -31.86 -14.17
N ASP A 373 -22.98 -33.00 -13.51
CA ASP A 373 -24.24 -33.57 -13.02
C ASP A 373 -24.95 -32.63 -12.04
N LEU A 374 -24.21 -32.11 -11.05
CA LEU A 374 -24.72 -31.20 -10.03
C LEU A 374 -25.23 -29.90 -10.67
N ARG A 375 -24.45 -29.34 -11.60
CA ARG A 375 -24.85 -28.14 -12.36
C ARG A 375 -26.15 -28.36 -13.13
N ARG A 376 -26.33 -29.52 -13.76
CA ARG A 376 -27.54 -29.83 -14.55
C ARG A 376 -28.77 -29.88 -13.65
N GLN A 377 -28.71 -30.66 -12.55
CA GLN A 377 -29.79 -30.77 -11.58
C GLN A 377 -30.13 -29.42 -10.93
N PHE A 378 -29.10 -28.61 -10.63
CA PHE A 378 -29.28 -27.27 -10.13
C PHE A 378 -30.03 -26.38 -11.12
N ASN A 379 -29.67 -26.40 -12.40
CA ASN A 379 -30.35 -25.63 -13.43
C ASN A 379 -31.82 -26.07 -13.61
N GLU A 380 -32.10 -27.37 -13.59
CA GLU A 380 -33.46 -27.90 -13.68
C GLU A 380 -34.33 -27.38 -12.51
N ALA A 381 -33.83 -27.45 -11.27
CA ALA A 381 -34.55 -26.90 -10.12
C ALA A 381 -34.67 -25.37 -10.17
N LEU A 382 -33.64 -24.66 -10.63
CA LEU A 382 -33.69 -23.20 -10.78
C LEU A 382 -34.76 -22.77 -11.80
N GLU A 383 -34.91 -23.48 -12.92
CA GLU A 383 -35.98 -23.19 -13.89
C GLU A 383 -37.37 -23.41 -13.30
N GLU A 384 -37.57 -24.50 -12.55
CA GLU A 384 -38.84 -24.74 -11.84
C GLU A 384 -39.13 -23.65 -10.79
N MET A 385 -38.11 -23.25 -10.01
CA MET A 385 -38.25 -22.16 -9.03
C MET A 385 -38.60 -20.83 -9.71
N ARG A 386 -38.06 -20.58 -10.92
CA ARG A 386 -38.36 -19.40 -11.71
C ARG A 386 -39.79 -19.46 -12.25
N ALA A 387 -40.21 -20.58 -12.84
CA ALA A 387 -41.56 -20.79 -13.38
C ALA A 387 -42.65 -20.74 -12.29
N GLY A 388 -42.39 -21.32 -11.12
CA GLY A 388 -43.30 -21.32 -9.97
C GLY A 388 -43.30 -20.02 -9.15
N GLY A 389 -42.48 -19.02 -9.52
CA GLY A 389 -42.39 -17.74 -8.83
C GLY A 389 -41.74 -17.78 -7.45
N ALA A 390 -41.15 -18.91 -7.05
CA ALA A 390 -40.39 -19.04 -5.80
C ALA A 390 -39.15 -18.13 -5.80
N LEU A 391 -38.43 -18.07 -6.92
CA LEU A 391 -37.25 -17.22 -7.07
C LEU A 391 -37.60 -15.74 -6.85
N ARG A 392 -38.72 -15.26 -7.39
CA ARG A 392 -39.21 -13.88 -7.21
C ARG A 392 -39.53 -13.55 -5.74
N LYS A 393 -40.00 -14.53 -4.96
CA LYS A 393 -40.25 -14.35 -3.52
C LYS A 393 -38.92 -14.22 -2.76
N ILE A 394 -37.93 -15.04 -3.11
CA ILE A 394 -36.57 -14.98 -2.56
C ILE A 394 -35.92 -13.64 -2.91
N ASP A 395 -36.04 -13.17 -4.16
CA ASP A 395 -35.55 -11.84 -4.60
C ASP A 395 -36.11 -10.72 -3.73
N ALA A 396 -37.44 -10.65 -3.60
CA ALA A 396 -38.12 -9.59 -2.84
C ALA A 396 -37.73 -9.59 -1.36
N LYS A 397 -37.47 -10.78 -0.79
CA LYS A 397 -37.05 -10.96 0.60
C LYS A 397 -35.64 -10.44 0.83
N TRP A 398 -34.65 -10.92 0.07
CA TRP A 398 -33.24 -10.63 0.33
C TRP A 398 -32.79 -9.27 -0.19
N PHE A 399 -33.32 -8.81 -1.32
CA PHE A 399 -33.02 -7.48 -1.87
C PHE A 399 -33.95 -6.38 -1.35
N GLY A 400 -34.99 -6.75 -0.57
CA GLY A 400 -35.89 -5.82 0.09
C GLY A 400 -35.30 -5.14 1.33
N LYS A 401 -36.04 -4.14 1.86
CA LYS A 401 -35.65 -3.37 3.05
C LYS A 401 -36.06 -4.00 4.38
N ASN A 402 -36.96 -4.99 4.37
CA ASN A 402 -37.46 -5.61 5.59
C ASN A 402 -36.45 -6.62 6.17
N GLU A 403 -35.56 -6.14 7.04
CA GLU A 403 -34.55 -6.99 7.69
C GLU A 403 -35.18 -8.12 8.54
N ALA A 404 -36.37 -7.92 9.14
CA ALA A 404 -37.01 -8.96 9.93
C ALA A 404 -37.42 -10.18 9.08
N ALA A 405 -37.72 -9.98 7.80
CA ALA A 405 -38.06 -11.05 6.88
C ALA A 405 -36.84 -11.85 6.37
N LYS A 406 -35.60 -11.36 6.54
CA LYS A 406 -34.37 -11.96 6.01
C LYS A 406 -33.84 -13.11 6.90
N VAL A 407 -34.64 -14.16 7.04
CA VAL A 407 -34.33 -15.39 7.79
C VAL A 407 -34.43 -16.59 6.87
N LEU A 408 -33.55 -17.59 6.99
CA LEU A 408 -33.67 -18.81 6.18
C LEU A 408 -34.95 -19.57 6.52
N PRO A 409 -35.65 -20.16 5.55
CA PRO A 409 -36.75 -21.07 5.81
C PRO A 409 -36.25 -22.36 6.49
N ASP A 410 -37.10 -22.98 7.31
CA ASP A 410 -36.80 -24.29 7.92
C ASP A 410 -36.89 -25.39 6.84
N LEU A 411 -35.75 -25.64 6.18
CA LEU A 411 -35.61 -26.61 5.11
C LEU A 411 -34.94 -27.86 5.66
N LYS A 412 -35.66 -28.99 5.60
CA LYS A 412 -35.11 -30.29 6.01
C LYS A 412 -34.30 -30.90 4.89
N THR A 413 -32.99 -31.05 5.11
CA THR A 413 -32.10 -31.86 4.28
C THR A 413 -31.84 -33.17 5.03
N ASP A 414 -32.23 -34.31 4.45
CA ASP A 414 -32.04 -35.63 5.08
C ASP A 414 -30.73 -36.32 4.69
N GLY A 415 -29.98 -35.74 3.75
CA GLY A 415 -28.71 -36.26 3.25
C GLY A 415 -28.84 -37.56 2.45
N SER A 416 -30.06 -37.95 2.07
CA SER A 416 -30.36 -39.18 1.32
C SER A 416 -29.55 -39.29 0.02
N ASN A 417 -29.20 -38.17 -0.59
CA ASN A 417 -28.41 -38.11 -1.83
C ASN A 417 -27.02 -37.48 -1.65
N GLY A 418 -26.48 -37.52 -0.42
CA GLY A 418 -25.11 -37.14 -0.10
C GLY A 418 -24.91 -35.67 0.29
N VAL A 419 -23.65 -35.25 0.32
CA VAL A 419 -23.21 -33.93 0.81
C VAL A 419 -22.68 -33.08 -0.34
N ILE A 420 -23.11 -31.82 -0.40
CA ILE A 420 -22.64 -30.81 -1.35
C ILE A 420 -21.83 -29.75 -0.60
N ARG A 421 -20.57 -29.56 -0.98
CA ARG A 421 -19.70 -28.53 -0.41
C ARG A 421 -19.90 -27.20 -1.15
N LEU A 422 -20.49 -26.22 -0.48
CA LEU A 422 -20.73 -24.87 -1.00
C LEU A 422 -19.66 -23.90 -0.49
N ALA A 423 -18.83 -23.36 -1.39
CA ALA A 423 -17.95 -22.23 -1.06
C ALA A 423 -18.70 -20.90 -1.15
N THR A 424 -18.52 -20.03 -0.16
CA THR A 424 -19.11 -18.68 -0.15
C THR A 424 -18.20 -17.68 0.58
N ASN A 425 -18.62 -16.42 0.64
CA ASN A 425 -17.99 -15.38 1.45
C ASN A 425 -19.06 -14.65 2.27
N SER A 426 -18.98 -14.75 3.58
CA SER A 426 -19.96 -14.18 4.51
C SER A 426 -19.80 -12.66 4.76
N GLY A 427 -18.93 -12.00 3.99
CA GLY A 427 -18.74 -10.56 3.99
C GLY A 427 -19.49 -9.84 2.86
N LEU A 428 -20.43 -10.50 2.17
CA LEU A 428 -21.09 -10.00 0.96
C LEU A 428 -22.62 -9.98 1.08
N PRO A 429 -23.21 -9.20 2.01
CA PRO A 429 -24.64 -8.98 2.01
C PRO A 429 -25.09 -8.29 0.70
N PRO A 430 -26.28 -8.63 0.16
CA PRO A 430 -27.28 -9.57 0.71
C PRO A 430 -27.12 -11.03 0.23
N PHE A 431 -26.04 -11.36 -0.49
CA PHE A 431 -25.82 -12.70 -1.08
C PHE A 431 -25.48 -13.76 -0.04
N ALA A 432 -24.50 -13.46 0.83
CA ALA A 432 -24.11 -14.32 1.94
C ALA A 432 -23.53 -13.47 3.07
N TYR A 433 -24.04 -13.65 4.29
CA TYR A 433 -23.56 -12.96 5.48
C TYR A 433 -23.91 -13.70 6.77
N ILE A 434 -23.18 -13.44 7.85
CA ILE A 434 -23.50 -14.02 9.15
C ILE A 434 -24.60 -13.21 9.83
N ARG A 435 -25.63 -13.91 10.31
CA ARG A 435 -26.69 -13.39 11.17
C ARG A 435 -27.05 -14.43 12.21
N ASP A 436 -27.11 -14.03 13.48
CA ASP A 436 -27.47 -14.91 14.60
C ASP A 436 -26.66 -16.23 14.63
N GLY A 437 -25.36 -16.13 14.30
CA GLY A 437 -24.43 -17.27 14.28
C GLY A 437 -24.54 -18.19 13.06
N GLN A 438 -25.43 -17.92 12.11
CA GLN A 438 -25.61 -18.71 10.89
C GLN A 438 -25.25 -17.91 9.64
N ILE A 439 -24.70 -18.58 8.62
CA ILE A 439 -24.51 -17.98 7.30
C ILE A 439 -25.86 -18.00 6.59
N VAL A 440 -26.38 -16.83 6.26
CA VAL A 440 -27.66 -16.62 5.60
C VAL A 440 -27.48 -15.74 4.36
N GLY A 441 -28.46 -15.68 3.49
CA GLY A 441 -28.42 -14.80 2.32
C GLY A 441 -29.18 -15.34 1.12
N TYR A 442 -29.25 -14.52 0.07
CA TYR A 442 -29.90 -14.87 -1.19
C TYR A 442 -29.35 -16.17 -1.79
N ASP A 443 -28.03 -16.28 -1.90
CA ASP A 443 -27.38 -17.45 -2.47
C ASP A 443 -27.55 -18.67 -1.55
N ILE A 444 -27.51 -18.46 -0.23
CA ILE A 444 -27.67 -19.54 0.73
C ILE A 444 -29.08 -20.12 0.67
N GLU A 445 -30.13 -19.29 0.60
CA GLU A 445 -31.50 -19.78 0.51
C GLU A 445 -31.77 -20.55 -0.77
N ILE A 446 -31.23 -20.09 -1.91
CA ILE A 446 -31.35 -20.83 -3.18
C ILE A 446 -30.66 -22.18 -3.08
N ALA A 447 -29.42 -22.20 -2.57
CA ALA A 447 -28.65 -23.43 -2.40
C ALA A 447 -29.39 -24.44 -1.51
N MET A 448 -29.87 -24.00 -0.35
CA MET A 448 -30.60 -24.84 0.60
C MET A 448 -31.94 -25.31 0.04
N THR A 449 -32.68 -24.45 -0.68
CA THR A 449 -33.97 -24.81 -1.27
C THR A 449 -33.82 -25.90 -2.32
N ILE A 450 -32.81 -25.77 -3.20
CA ILE A 450 -32.50 -26.78 -4.22
C ILE A 450 -31.97 -28.06 -3.56
N ALA A 451 -31.12 -27.94 -2.54
CA ALA A 451 -30.60 -29.09 -1.80
C ALA A 451 -31.71 -29.89 -1.12
N ALA A 452 -32.67 -29.23 -0.48
CA ALA A 452 -33.82 -29.89 0.14
C ALA A 452 -34.67 -30.67 -0.88
N LYS A 453 -34.86 -30.13 -2.10
CA LYS A 453 -35.56 -30.84 -3.18
C LYS A 453 -34.87 -32.15 -3.57
N PHE A 454 -33.55 -32.16 -3.61
CA PHE A 454 -32.77 -33.32 -4.01
C PHE A 454 -32.28 -34.17 -2.83
N GLY A 455 -32.67 -33.88 -1.59
CA GLY A 455 -32.21 -34.64 -0.41
C GLY A 455 -30.69 -34.51 -0.16
N TRP A 456 -30.09 -33.39 -0.55
CA TRP A 456 -28.67 -33.11 -0.28
C TRP A 456 -28.49 -32.37 1.03
N THR A 457 -27.44 -32.73 1.77
CA THR A 457 -26.93 -31.89 2.87
C THR A 457 -25.94 -30.88 2.31
N VAL A 458 -26.03 -29.61 2.71
CA VAL A 458 -25.09 -28.57 2.28
C VAL A 458 -24.08 -28.28 3.38
N GLU A 459 -22.79 -28.49 3.08
CA GLU A 459 -21.68 -28.04 3.92
C GLU A 459 -21.16 -26.70 3.39
N ILE A 460 -21.38 -25.63 4.15
CA ILE A 460 -20.96 -24.28 3.77
C ILE A 460 -19.54 -24.03 4.25
N SER A 461 -18.65 -23.68 3.32
CA SER A 461 -17.29 -23.23 3.58
C SER A 461 -17.17 -21.74 3.30
N ASP A 462 -16.99 -20.94 4.35
CA ASP A 462 -16.75 -19.50 4.25
C ASP A 462 -15.26 -19.20 4.05
N MET A 463 -14.92 -18.47 2.99
CA MET A 463 -13.54 -18.18 2.61
C MET A 463 -13.40 -16.83 1.90
N GLU A 464 -12.16 -16.34 1.75
CA GLU A 464 -11.90 -15.14 0.95
C GLU A 464 -12.35 -15.29 -0.50
N VAL A 465 -12.81 -14.19 -1.12
CA VAL A 465 -13.32 -14.22 -2.52
C VAL A 465 -12.25 -14.77 -3.48
N ALA A 466 -10.97 -14.46 -3.23
CA ALA A 466 -9.84 -14.96 -4.00
C ALA A 466 -9.62 -16.49 -3.89
N ALA A 467 -10.11 -17.13 -2.81
CA ALA A 467 -10.01 -18.56 -2.56
C ALA A 467 -11.14 -19.39 -3.19
N ILE A 468 -12.27 -18.76 -3.55
CA ILE A 468 -13.46 -19.47 -4.04
C ILE A 468 -13.19 -20.25 -5.32
N LEU A 469 -12.63 -19.63 -6.36
CA LEU A 469 -12.36 -20.33 -7.62
C LEU A 469 -11.30 -21.42 -7.48
N PRO A 470 -10.15 -21.19 -6.80
CA PRO A 470 -9.20 -22.25 -6.48
C PRO A 470 -9.83 -23.46 -5.78
N SER A 471 -10.79 -23.25 -4.86
CA SER A 471 -11.47 -24.34 -4.15
C SER A 471 -12.30 -25.24 -5.09
N LEU A 472 -12.95 -24.66 -6.11
CA LEU A 472 -13.68 -25.41 -7.14
C LEU A 472 -12.74 -26.18 -8.07
N ILE A 473 -11.60 -25.58 -8.41
CA ILE A 473 -10.60 -26.17 -9.31
C ILE A 473 -9.89 -27.35 -8.64
N SER A 474 -9.52 -27.22 -7.36
CA SER A 474 -8.91 -28.32 -6.59
C SER A 474 -9.90 -29.45 -6.30
N GLY A 475 -11.21 -29.14 -6.26
CA GLY A 475 -12.29 -30.05 -5.90
C GLY A 475 -12.60 -30.07 -4.40
N LYS A 476 -12.07 -29.10 -3.63
CA LYS A 476 -12.44 -28.87 -2.22
C LYS A 476 -13.89 -28.45 -2.07
N SER A 477 -14.44 -27.78 -3.07
CA SER A 477 -15.84 -27.37 -3.12
C SER A 477 -16.49 -27.87 -4.40
N ASP A 478 -17.76 -28.27 -4.29
CA ASP A 478 -18.56 -28.79 -5.40
C ASP A 478 -19.24 -27.66 -6.16
N MET A 479 -19.73 -26.67 -5.41
CA MET A 479 -20.36 -25.46 -5.91
C MET A 479 -19.92 -24.23 -5.11
N ALA A 480 -20.08 -23.05 -5.69
CA ALA A 480 -19.80 -21.78 -5.04
C ALA A 480 -20.84 -20.72 -5.42
N ALA A 481 -21.16 -19.87 -4.45
CA ALA A 481 -22.07 -18.74 -4.66
C ALA A 481 -21.73 -17.59 -3.70
N CYS A 482 -21.62 -16.40 -4.26
CA CYS A 482 -21.42 -15.14 -3.55
C CYS A 482 -21.62 -13.95 -4.51
N GLY A 483 -22.68 -14.00 -5.33
CA GLY A 483 -22.89 -13.03 -6.42
C GLY A 483 -21.82 -13.12 -7.52
N ILE A 484 -21.43 -14.33 -7.93
CA ILE A 484 -20.35 -14.51 -8.91
C ILE A 484 -20.84 -14.11 -10.32
N THR A 485 -20.24 -13.06 -10.88
CA THR A 485 -20.47 -12.65 -12.28
C THR A 485 -19.94 -13.70 -13.26
N ILE A 486 -20.77 -14.08 -14.23
CA ILE A 486 -20.37 -14.96 -15.35
C ILE A 486 -19.36 -14.21 -16.24
N THR A 487 -18.20 -14.81 -16.49
CA THR A 487 -17.23 -14.30 -17.46
C THR A 487 -16.69 -15.43 -18.35
N GLU A 488 -16.29 -15.09 -19.57
CA GLU A 488 -15.70 -16.07 -20.50
C GLU A 488 -14.43 -16.69 -19.90
N GLU A 489 -13.57 -15.87 -19.28
CA GLU A 489 -12.35 -16.30 -18.61
C GLU A 489 -12.63 -17.34 -17.51
N ARG A 490 -13.55 -17.05 -16.59
CA ARG A 490 -13.90 -17.99 -15.50
C ARG A 490 -14.56 -19.26 -16.04
N SER A 491 -15.31 -19.16 -17.14
CA SER A 491 -15.98 -20.32 -17.78
C SER A 491 -14.99 -21.33 -18.37
N ARG A 492 -13.73 -20.94 -18.59
CA ARG A 492 -12.66 -21.87 -18.97
C ARG A 492 -12.27 -22.77 -17.78
N SER A 493 -12.29 -22.25 -16.56
CA SER A 493 -11.85 -22.96 -15.35
C SER A 493 -12.97 -23.64 -14.55
N VAL A 494 -14.19 -23.11 -14.58
CA VAL A 494 -15.36 -23.62 -13.82
C VAL A 494 -16.62 -23.66 -14.69
N LEU A 495 -17.67 -24.34 -14.24
CA LEU A 495 -18.97 -24.36 -14.91
C LEU A 495 -19.94 -23.40 -14.23
N PHE A 496 -20.73 -22.62 -14.97
CA PHE A 496 -21.77 -21.74 -14.39
C PHE A 496 -23.18 -22.31 -14.54
N SER A 497 -24.05 -22.04 -13.57
CA SER A 497 -25.51 -22.19 -13.71
C SER A 497 -26.08 -21.16 -14.69
N ALA A 498 -27.36 -21.30 -15.01
CA ALA A 498 -28.15 -20.16 -15.49
C ALA A 498 -28.12 -19.02 -14.43
N PRO A 499 -28.21 -17.74 -14.83
CA PRO A 499 -28.19 -16.63 -13.90
C PRO A 499 -29.33 -16.73 -12.88
N THR A 500 -29.01 -16.70 -11.59
CA THR A 500 -29.99 -16.63 -10.49
C THR A 500 -30.56 -15.22 -10.35
N TYR A 501 -29.76 -14.20 -10.65
CA TYR A 501 -30.19 -12.81 -10.67
C TYR A 501 -29.51 -12.06 -11.83
N LYS A 502 -30.22 -11.13 -12.45
CA LYS A 502 -29.67 -10.22 -13.46
C LYS A 502 -29.58 -8.83 -12.86
N GLY A 503 -28.36 -8.34 -12.68
CA GLY A 503 -28.10 -7.00 -12.20
C GLY A 503 -27.10 -6.30 -13.10
N GLY A 504 -26.18 -5.58 -12.48
CA GLY A 504 -25.18 -4.80 -13.18
C GLY A 504 -24.32 -4.04 -12.19
N ILE A 505 -23.21 -3.53 -12.67
CA ILE A 505 -22.31 -2.73 -11.85
C ILE A 505 -22.87 -1.31 -11.74
N ALA A 506 -23.11 -0.89 -10.51
CA ALA A 506 -23.46 0.46 -10.13
C ALA A 506 -22.20 1.24 -9.71
N VAL A 507 -22.34 2.56 -9.70
CA VAL A 507 -21.30 3.49 -9.26
C VAL A 507 -21.79 4.15 -7.97
N MET A 508 -21.10 3.91 -6.87
CA MET A 508 -21.41 4.54 -5.58
C MET A 508 -20.64 5.85 -5.42
N VAL A 509 -21.35 6.87 -4.99
CA VAL A 509 -20.86 8.23 -4.73
C VAL A 509 -21.39 8.74 -3.38
N LYS A 510 -20.86 9.86 -2.90
CA LYS A 510 -21.44 10.53 -1.72
C LYS A 510 -22.83 11.05 -2.07
N ALA A 511 -23.77 10.96 -1.13
CA ALA A 511 -25.09 11.57 -1.28
C ALA A 511 -25.00 13.11 -1.18
N GLU A 512 -25.61 13.82 -2.14
CA GLU A 512 -25.68 15.29 -2.16
C GLU A 512 -26.36 15.83 -0.88
N GLY A 513 -25.84 16.94 -0.32
CA GLY A 513 -26.50 17.68 0.75
C GLY A 513 -26.73 16.94 2.09
N LYS A 514 -26.24 15.70 2.21
CA LYS A 514 -26.29 14.87 3.44
C LYS A 514 -24.92 14.60 4.05
N ALA A 515 -23.90 15.38 3.66
CA ALA A 515 -22.72 15.49 4.51
C ALA A 515 -23.17 15.99 5.90
N SER A 516 -23.13 15.09 6.88
CA SER A 516 -23.26 15.42 8.31
C SER A 516 -24.63 15.89 8.83
N LYS A 517 -25.74 15.17 8.58
CA LYS A 517 -26.92 15.24 9.49
C LYS A 517 -26.99 14.09 10.52
N SER A 518 -26.43 12.93 10.19
CA SER A 518 -26.33 11.80 11.13
C SER A 518 -25.16 11.96 12.11
N ALA A 519 -24.03 12.55 11.67
CA ALA A 519 -22.87 12.81 12.53
C ALA A 519 -23.08 13.89 13.63
N ALA A 520 -24.21 14.62 13.60
CA ALA A 520 -24.47 15.78 14.46
C ALA A 520 -25.40 15.48 15.66
N LYS A 521 -25.93 14.26 15.81
CA LYS A 521 -26.80 13.91 16.94
C LYS A 521 -26.04 13.09 18.00
N GLY A 522 -25.16 13.77 18.73
CA GLY A 522 -24.54 13.21 19.94
C GLY A 522 -23.12 13.67 20.18
N GLY A 523 -22.78 13.91 21.45
CA GLY A 523 -21.40 14.13 21.87
C GLY A 523 -20.48 12.93 21.53
N PRO A 524 -19.15 13.08 21.63
CA PRO A 524 -18.19 12.01 21.30
C PRO A 524 -18.51 10.65 21.95
N TRP A 525 -19.04 10.68 23.18
CA TRP A 525 -19.46 9.48 23.92
C TRP A 525 -20.66 8.76 23.29
N ALA A 526 -21.67 9.49 22.82
CA ALA A 526 -22.84 8.88 22.18
C ALA A 526 -22.45 8.16 20.88
N ARG A 527 -21.56 8.77 20.09
CA ARG A 527 -20.98 8.14 18.89
C ARG A 527 -20.18 6.88 19.23
N PHE A 528 -19.37 6.93 20.29
CA PHE A 528 -18.66 5.74 20.78
C PHE A 528 -19.61 4.62 21.17
N VAL A 529 -20.67 4.92 21.93
CA VAL A 529 -21.68 3.92 22.36
C VAL A 529 -22.41 3.33 21.16
N GLU A 530 -22.77 4.15 20.16
CA GLU A 530 -23.40 3.67 18.93
C GLU A 530 -22.47 2.73 18.15
N SER A 531 -21.22 3.13 17.91
CA SER A 531 -20.23 2.28 17.23
C SER A 531 -19.96 0.99 18.02
N PHE A 532 -19.94 1.05 19.35
CA PHE A 532 -19.80 -0.13 20.22
C PHE A 532 -21.00 -1.08 20.08
N GLN A 533 -22.22 -0.55 20.17
CA GLN A 533 -23.45 -1.33 20.01
C GLN A 533 -23.51 -1.98 18.63
N ARG A 534 -23.23 -1.22 17.57
CA ARG A 534 -23.14 -1.74 16.20
C ARG A 534 -22.07 -2.81 16.08
N THR A 535 -20.89 -2.62 16.64
CA THR A 535 -19.77 -3.55 16.47
C THR A 535 -19.98 -4.86 17.24
N PHE A 536 -20.52 -4.80 18.46
CA PHE A 536 -20.55 -5.96 19.36
C PHE A 536 -21.95 -6.48 19.70
N LEU A 537 -22.95 -5.63 19.90
CA LEU A 537 -24.23 -6.05 20.51
C LEU A 537 -25.32 -6.37 19.49
N VAL A 538 -25.41 -5.59 18.41
CA VAL A 538 -26.36 -5.84 17.32
C VAL A 538 -26.05 -7.19 16.67
N GLU A 539 -27.08 -8.01 16.42
CA GLU A 539 -26.96 -9.38 15.85
C GLU A 539 -26.01 -10.30 16.66
N LYS A 540 -25.80 -10.03 17.96
CA LYS A 540 -24.92 -10.79 18.86
C LYS A 540 -23.48 -10.95 18.33
N ARG A 541 -22.95 -9.94 17.64
CA ARG A 541 -21.61 -9.97 17.01
C ARG A 541 -20.46 -10.27 17.98
N TYR A 542 -20.62 -10.03 19.29
CA TYR A 542 -19.64 -10.45 20.30
C TYR A 542 -19.40 -11.97 20.29
N GLU A 543 -20.39 -12.79 19.96
CA GLU A 543 -20.23 -14.26 19.85
C GLU A 543 -19.28 -14.62 18.71
N MET A 544 -19.36 -13.88 17.59
CA MET A 544 -18.45 -14.01 16.45
C MET A 544 -17.01 -13.66 16.85
N VAL A 545 -16.84 -12.55 17.59
CA VAL A 545 -15.52 -12.14 18.11
C VAL A 545 -14.94 -13.21 19.04
N LEU A 546 -15.75 -13.78 19.94
CA LEU A 546 -15.32 -14.85 20.84
C LEU A 546 -14.96 -16.15 20.08
N GLN A 547 -15.70 -16.47 19.01
CA GLN A 547 -15.39 -17.61 18.15
C GLN A 547 -14.04 -17.41 17.43
N GLY A 548 -13.83 -16.25 16.80
CA GLY A 548 -12.56 -15.92 16.15
C GLY A 548 -11.39 -15.95 17.13
N LEU A 549 -11.58 -15.39 18.33
CA LEU A 549 -10.62 -15.46 19.43
C LEU A 549 -10.26 -16.91 19.81
N ARG A 550 -11.27 -17.77 19.97
CA ARG A 550 -11.06 -19.19 20.30
C ARG A 550 -10.23 -19.89 19.22
N VAL A 551 -10.55 -19.69 17.94
CA VAL A 551 -9.83 -20.29 16.81
C VAL A 551 -8.37 -19.82 16.80
N THR A 552 -8.13 -18.51 16.95
CA THR A 552 -6.78 -17.95 17.02
C THR A 552 -5.95 -18.57 18.15
N ILE A 553 -6.54 -18.74 19.35
CA ILE A 553 -5.85 -19.34 20.51
C ILE A 553 -5.53 -20.82 20.25
N ILE A 554 -6.48 -21.59 19.71
CA ILE A 554 -6.28 -23.02 19.41
C ILE A 554 -5.11 -23.20 18.44
N ILE A 555 -5.11 -22.47 17.33
CA ILE A 555 -4.02 -22.55 16.34
C ILE A 555 -2.69 -22.18 17.00
N THR A 556 -2.64 -21.07 17.73
CA THR A 556 -1.40 -20.59 18.37
C THR A 556 -0.84 -21.60 19.36
N LEU A 557 -1.66 -22.15 20.26
CA LEU A 557 -1.21 -23.07 21.30
C LEU A 557 -0.76 -24.42 20.73
N LEU A 558 -1.54 -24.99 19.80
CA LEU A 558 -1.19 -26.27 19.19
C LEU A 558 0.06 -26.14 18.31
N SER A 559 0.17 -25.07 17.52
CA SER A 559 1.35 -24.82 16.70
C SER A 559 2.60 -24.55 17.53
N ALA A 560 2.47 -23.85 18.66
CA ALA A 560 3.59 -23.66 19.58
C ALA A 560 4.06 -25.01 20.15
N PHE A 561 3.13 -25.88 20.56
CA PHE A 561 3.45 -27.19 21.11
C PHE A 561 4.14 -28.10 20.08
N PHE A 562 3.50 -28.35 18.94
CA PHE A 562 4.04 -29.23 17.90
C PHE A 562 5.26 -28.63 17.21
N GLY A 563 5.27 -27.32 16.98
CA GLY A 563 6.41 -26.60 16.41
C GLY A 563 7.63 -26.62 17.34
N THR A 564 7.45 -26.54 18.66
CA THR A 564 8.57 -26.68 19.61
C THR A 564 9.14 -28.09 19.60
N LEU A 565 8.29 -29.11 19.54
CA LEU A 565 8.72 -30.51 19.47
C LEU A 565 9.49 -30.80 18.16
N LEU A 566 8.96 -30.35 17.03
CA LEU A 566 9.61 -30.47 15.72
C LEU A 566 10.92 -29.67 15.67
N GLY A 567 10.91 -28.44 16.20
CA GLY A 567 12.07 -27.56 16.26
C GLY A 567 13.21 -28.15 17.10
N PHE A 568 12.89 -28.78 18.23
CA PHE A 568 13.86 -29.53 19.01
C PHE A 568 14.50 -30.67 18.22
N GLY A 569 13.69 -31.47 17.51
CA GLY A 569 14.18 -32.54 16.64
C GLY A 569 15.12 -32.04 15.55
N ILE A 570 14.74 -30.96 14.87
CA ILE A 570 15.57 -30.32 13.83
C ILE A 570 16.86 -29.74 14.42
N CYS A 571 16.81 -29.16 15.63
CA CYS A 571 18.00 -28.67 16.32
C CYS A 571 18.97 -29.81 16.60
N MET A 572 18.49 -30.97 17.05
CA MET A 572 19.33 -32.15 17.27
C MET A 572 19.95 -32.66 15.96
N MET A 573 19.20 -32.67 14.85
CA MET A 573 19.74 -32.99 13.51
C MET A 573 20.82 -32.00 13.06
N ARG A 574 20.65 -30.71 13.34
CA ARG A 574 21.64 -29.66 13.03
C ARG A 574 22.93 -29.80 13.84
N ARG A 575 22.85 -30.37 15.04
CA ARG A 575 24.01 -30.61 15.92
C ARG A 575 24.68 -31.97 15.67
N ALA A 576 24.03 -32.88 14.95
CA ALA A 576 24.64 -34.14 14.55
C ALA A 576 25.89 -33.88 13.69
N GLN A 577 26.97 -34.60 13.96
CA GLN A 577 28.22 -34.50 13.21
C GLN A 577 28.12 -35.12 11.80
N THR A 578 27.04 -35.88 11.53
CA THR A 578 26.81 -36.51 10.24
C THR A 578 26.23 -35.51 9.23
N ARG A 579 26.89 -35.41 8.05
CA ARG A 579 26.44 -34.52 6.97
C ARG A 579 25.00 -34.82 6.51
N TRP A 580 24.60 -36.09 6.53
CA TRP A 580 23.28 -36.55 6.13
C TRP A 580 22.13 -36.09 7.03
N ALA A 581 22.37 -35.86 8.32
CA ALA A 581 21.36 -35.29 9.20
C ALA A 581 21.38 -33.75 9.14
N ASN A 582 22.57 -33.15 9.03
CA ASN A 582 22.75 -31.71 9.10
C ASN A 582 22.28 -30.98 7.83
N LEU A 583 22.56 -31.55 6.65
CA LEU A 583 22.26 -30.91 5.36
C LEU A 583 20.74 -30.76 5.12
N PRO A 584 19.91 -31.81 5.25
CA PRO A 584 18.45 -31.66 5.08
C PRO A 584 17.86 -30.68 6.08
N ALA A 585 18.33 -30.68 7.33
CA ALA A 585 17.89 -29.72 8.35
C ALA A 585 18.19 -28.26 7.96
N ARG A 586 19.37 -27.98 7.39
CA ARG A 586 19.72 -26.64 6.88
C ARG A 586 18.84 -26.22 5.72
N ILE A 587 18.60 -27.12 4.77
CA ILE A 587 17.77 -26.84 3.59
C ILE A 587 16.35 -26.54 4.05
N PHE A 588 15.80 -27.37 4.93
CA PHE A 588 14.48 -27.16 5.52
C PHE A 588 14.35 -25.79 6.19
N ILE A 589 15.27 -25.43 7.11
CA ILE A 589 15.22 -24.15 7.82
C ILE A 589 15.25 -22.98 6.84
N ARG A 590 16.18 -23.01 5.86
CA ARG A 590 16.31 -21.94 4.86
C ARG A 590 15.08 -21.83 3.95
N ALA A 591 14.52 -22.95 3.54
CA ALA A 591 13.32 -22.97 2.70
C ALA A 591 12.10 -22.41 3.45
N VAL A 592 11.90 -22.85 4.70
CA VAL A 592 10.75 -22.42 5.51
C VAL A 592 10.86 -20.96 5.91
N GLN A 593 12.04 -20.48 6.32
CA GLN A 593 12.26 -19.05 6.65
C GLN A 593 12.23 -18.14 5.41
N GLY A 594 12.57 -18.69 4.24
CA GLY A 594 12.53 -17.95 2.97
C GLY A 594 11.15 -17.89 2.32
N THR A 595 10.15 -18.61 2.84
CA THR A 595 8.79 -18.64 2.26
C THR A 595 7.80 -17.87 3.12
N PRO A 596 7.00 -16.95 2.54
CA PRO A 596 5.93 -16.29 3.28
C PRO A 596 4.93 -17.31 3.82
N ILE A 597 4.55 -17.18 5.10
CA ILE A 597 3.65 -18.13 5.77
C ILE A 597 2.30 -18.28 5.07
N ILE A 598 1.74 -17.19 4.54
CA ILE A 598 0.50 -17.21 3.76
C ILE A 598 0.62 -18.14 2.54
N VAL A 599 1.74 -18.08 1.81
CA VAL A 599 1.98 -18.93 0.63
C VAL A 599 2.13 -20.39 1.06
N LEU A 600 2.85 -20.65 2.14
CA LEU A 600 3.00 -22.00 2.70
C LEU A 600 1.62 -22.60 3.07
N LEU A 601 0.77 -21.83 3.74
CA LEU A 601 -0.58 -22.27 4.10
C LEU A 601 -1.44 -22.56 2.86
N MET A 602 -1.40 -21.70 1.84
CA MET A 602 -2.13 -21.92 0.60
C MET A 602 -1.66 -23.18 -0.14
N ILE A 603 -0.34 -23.42 -0.21
CA ILE A 603 0.21 -24.65 -0.81
C ILE A 603 -0.25 -25.88 -0.03
N LEU A 604 -0.16 -25.83 1.30
CA LEU A 604 -0.57 -26.95 2.14
C LEU A 604 -2.06 -27.26 1.97
N TYR A 605 -2.93 -26.24 2.00
CA TYR A 605 -4.37 -26.44 1.97
C TYR A 605 -4.91 -26.80 0.57
N TYR A 606 -4.49 -26.10 -0.48
CA TYR A 606 -5.04 -26.29 -1.82
C TYR A 606 -4.31 -27.34 -2.66
N ILE A 607 -3.02 -27.55 -2.44
CA ILE A 607 -2.19 -28.45 -3.26
C ILE A 607 -1.89 -29.75 -2.51
N VAL A 608 -1.21 -29.69 -1.36
CA VAL A 608 -0.75 -30.89 -0.64
C VAL A 608 -1.91 -31.67 -0.05
N PHE A 609 -2.81 -30.99 0.67
CA PHE A 609 -4.01 -31.56 1.26
C PHE A 609 -5.26 -31.23 0.44
N GLY A 610 -5.10 -30.86 -0.83
CA GLY A 610 -6.19 -30.48 -1.74
C GLY A 610 -7.22 -31.60 -1.95
N SER A 611 -6.78 -32.86 -1.95
CA SER A 611 -7.63 -34.05 -2.16
C SER A 611 -8.14 -34.71 -0.87
N THR A 612 -7.73 -34.23 0.31
CA THR A 612 -8.13 -34.81 1.60
C THR A 612 -9.23 -33.98 2.27
N ASN A 613 -10.05 -34.60 3.12
CA ASN A 613 -11.07 -33.89 3.92
C ASN A 613 -10.52 -33.42 5.28
N LEU A 614 -9.23 -33.04 5.33
CA LEU A 614 -8.67 -32.49 6.56
C LEU A 614 -9.25 -31.11 6.86
N ASP A 615 -9.62 -30.92 8.12
CA ASP A 615 -10.08 -29.65 8.64
C ASP A 615 -9.02 -28.55 8.44
N ALA A 616 -9.45 -27.36 8.03
CA ALA A 616 -8.55 -26.26 7.74
C ALA A 616 -7.71 -25.85 8.95
N ILE A 617 -8.26 -25.90 10.17
CA ILE A 617 -7.54 -25.60 11.42
C ILE A 617 -6.37 -26.57 11.60
N VAL A 618 -6.55 -27.85 11.28
CA VAL A 618 -5.45 -28.84 11.35
C VAL A 618 -4.35 -28.51 10.35
N VAL A 619 -4.71 -28.12 9.12
CA VAL A 619 -3.74 -27.70 8.10
C VAL A 619 -2.99 -26.43 8.53
N ALA A 620 -3.69 -25.45 9.13
CA ALA A 620 -3.06 -24.27 9.72
C ALA A 620 -2.11 -24.65 10.85
N VAL A 621 -2.51 -25.54 11.76
CA VAL A 621 -1.67 -26.02 12.85
C VAL A 621 -0.39 -26.64 12.30
N ILE A 622 -0.48 -27.48 11.27
CA ILE A 622 0.69 -28.09 10.61
C ILE A 622 1.59 -27.01 10.00
N GLY A 623 1.03 -26.09 9.22
CA GLY A 623 1.80 -25.04 8.54
C GLY A 623 2.52 -24.10 9.51
N PHE A 624 1.83 -23.64 10.55
CA PHE A 624 2.44 -22.83 11.60
C PHE A 624 3.42 -23.64 12.45
N SER A 625 3.20 -24.94 12.70
CA SER A 625 4.17 -25.79 13.40
C SER A 625 5.47 -25.92 12.63
N ILE A 626 5.40 -26.15 11.32
CA ILE A 626 6.56 -26.22 10.41
C ILE A 626 7.33 -24.90 10.43
N ASN A 627 6.60 -23.77 10.30
CA ASN A 627 7.20 -22.44 10.32
C ASN A 627 7.87 -22.15 11.67
N PHE A 628 7.13 -22.30 12.77
CA PHE A 628 7.62 -22.06 14.13
C PHE A 628 8.83 -22.95 14.48
N ALA A 629 8.82 -24.21 14.05
CA ALA A 629 9.92 -25.14 14.29
C ALA A 629 11.25 -24.71 13.67
N ALA A 630 11.24 -24.06 12.51
CA ALA A 630 12.46 -23.54 11.89
C ALA A 630 13.12 -22.46 12.76
N TYR A 631 12.31 -21.54 13.32
CA TYR A 631 12.78 -20.50 14.24
C TYR A 631 13.21 -21.07 15.59
N VAL A 632 12.40 -21.95 16.18
CA VAL A 632 12.72 -22.61 17.46
C VAL A 632 14.02 -23.41 17.36
N SER A 633 14.24 -24.13 16.25
CA SER A 633 15.45 -24.91 16.02
C SER A 633 16.72 -24.06 16.08
N GLU A 634 16.77 -22.94 15.36
CA GLU A 634 17.95 -22.06 15.34
C GLU A 634 18.13 -21.32 16.67
N MET A 635 17.03 -20.95 17.33
CA MET A 635 17.06 -20.33 18.66
C MET A 635 17.60 -21.31 19.72
N MET A 636 17.10 -22.54 19.77
CA MET A 636 17.57 -23.56 20.70
C MET A 636 19.05 -23.89 20.43
N ARG A 637 19.43 -24.03 19.16
CA ARG A 637 20.84 -24.25 18.78
C ARG A 637 21.73 -23.12 19.30
N THR A 638 21.36 -21.88 19.07
CA THR A 638 22.11 -20.70 19.52
C THR A 638 22.20 -20.64 21.05
N GLY A 639 21.10 -20.95 21.75
CA GLY A 639 21.10 -21.05 23.21
C GLY A 639 22.01 -22.15 23.75
N MET A 640 22.07 -23.29 23.07
CA MET A 640 22.96 -24.40 23.46
C MET A 640 24.43 -24.11 23.15
N ASP A 641 24.72 -23.44 22.04
CA ASP A 641 26.09 -23.05 21.65
C ASP A 641 26.65 -21.94 22.56
N ALA A 642 25.79 -21.21 23.28
CA ALA A 642 26.18 -20.25 24.31
C ALA A 642 26.71 -20.89 25.61
N VAL A 643 26.47 -22.19 25.82
CA VAL A 643 26.98 -22.90 27.00
C VAL A 643 28.40 -23.38 26.74
N ASP A 644 29.33 -22.97 27.60
CA ASP A 644 30.76 -23.30 27.48
C ASP A 644 31.01 -24.82 27.39
N ARG A 645 31.90 -25.22 26.48
CA ARG A 645 32.22 -26.63 26.22
C ARG A 645 32.92 -27.30 27.41
N GLY A 646 33.72 -26.56 28.18
CA GLY A 646 34.41 -27.05 29.36
C GLY A 646 33.45 -27.56 30.43
N GLN A 647 32.24 -26.99 30.54
CA GLN A 647 31.21 -27.53 31.43
C GLN A 647 30.73 -28.92 31.01
N GLN A 648 30.67 -29.20 29.71
CA GLN A 648 30.29 -30.51 29.19
C GLN A 648 31.43 -31.51 29.42
N GLU A 649 32.67 -31.11 29.16
CA GLU A 649 33.87 -31.93 29.39
C GLU A 649 34.04 -32.31 30.86
N ALA A 650 33.88 -31.36 31.79
CA ALA A 650 33.90 -31.62 33.23
C ALA A 650 32.81 -32.61 33.67
N ALA A 651 31.61 -32.50 33.10
CA ALA A 651 30.51 -33.42 33.42
C ALA A 651 30.77 -34.84 32.93
N TYR A 652 31.35 -35.01 31.73
CA TYR A 652 31.79 -36.31 31.24
C TYR A 652 32.88 -36.91 32.13
N ALA A 653 33.82 -36.10 32.63
CA ALA A 653 34.85 -36.55 33.58
C ALA A 653 34.26 -37.01 34.93
N LEU A 654 33.15 -36.44 35.37
CA LEU A 654 32.39 -36.85 36.54
C LEU A 654 31.46 -38.08 36.29
N GLY A 655 31.56 -38.71 35.11
CA GLY A 655 30.80 -39.92 34.77
C GLY A 655 29.37 -39.67 34.29
N PHE A 656 28.99 -38.43 33.96
CA PHE A 656 27.65 -38.15 33.43
C PHE A 656 27.55 -38.65 31.99
N ASN A 657 26.43 -39.30 31.66
CA ASN A 657 26.14 -39.66 30.27
C ASN A 657 25.60 -38.47 29.46
N ARG A 658 25.58 -38.57 28.12
CA ARG A 658 25.15 -37.48 27.21
C ARG A 658 23.77 -36.91 27.52
N VAL A 659 22.83 -37.76 27.96
CA VAL A 659 21.47 -37.32 28.30
C VAL A 659 21.48 -36.54 29.61
N GLN A 660 22.23 -37.00 30.61
CA GLN A 660 22.40 -36.29 31.88
C GLN A 660 23.10 -34.95 31.70
N VAL A 661 24.15 -34.87 30.88
CA VAL A 661 24.83 -33.61 30.55
C VAL A 661 23.85 -32.63 29.89
N PHE A 662 23.07 -33.10 28.90
CA PHE A 662 22.07 -32.25 28.26
C PHE A 662 20.99 -31.78 29.24
N GLN A 663 20.33 -32.68 29.96
CA GLN A 663 19.18 -32.34 30.82
C GLN A 663 19.56 -31.52 32.05
N LYS A 664 20.72 -31.80 32.67
CA LYS A 664 21.11 -31.17 33.94
C LYS A 664 21.99 -29.93 33.77
N ILE A 665 22.72 -29.81 32.65
CA ILE A 665 23.75 -28.76 32.49
C ILE A 665 23.41 -27.88 31.28
N THR A 666 23.37 -28.44 30.07
CA THR A 666 23.24 -27.64 28.85
C THR A 666 21.85 -27.04 28.69
N PHE A 667 20.79 -27.84 28.79
CA PHE A 667 19.41 -27.40 28.54
C PHE A 667 18.94 -26.31 29.51
N PRO A 668 19.14 -26.40 30.85
CA PRO A 668 18.70 -25.35 31.76
C PRO A 668 19.36 -23.99 31.50
N GLN A 669 20.62 -23.98 31.06
CA GLN A 669 21.35 -22.76 30.71
C GLN A 669 20.94 -22.25 29.33
N ALA A 670 20.87 -23.14 28.34
CA ALA A 670 20.41 -22.82 26.99
C ALA A 670 18.99 -22.25 26.97
N ALA A 671 18.09 -22.80 27.80
CA ALA A 671 16.72 -22.32 27.94
C ALA A 671 16.67 -20.86 28.41
N ARG A 672 17.60 -20.42 29.27
CA ARG A 672 17.65 -19.00 29.71
C ARG A 672 18.00 -18.05 28.58
N HIS A 673 18.85 -18.48 27.64
CA HIS A 673 19.20 -17.70 26.46
C HIS A 673 18.10 -17.75 25.38
N ALA A 674 17.45 -18.90 25.23
CA ALA A 674 16.42 -19.10 24.21
C ALA A 674 15.06 -18.49 24.58
N LEU A 675 14.65 -18.51 25.85
CA LEU A 675 13.29 -18.16 26.27
C LEU A 675 12.84 -16.72 25.91
N PRO A 676 13.69 -15.67 26.00
CA PRO A 676 13.30 -14.32 25.56
C PRO A 676 12.97 -14.25 24.06
N VAL A 677 13.76 -14.94 23.22
CA VAL A 677 13.54 -15.02 21.77
C VAL A 677 12.30 -15.86 21.48
N PHE A 678 12.12 -16.96 22.20
CA PHE A 678 10.94 -17.83 22.09
C PHE A 678 9.65 -17.06 22.35
N LYS A 679 9.65 -16.23 23.40
CA LYS A 679 8.52 -15.37 23.74
C LYS A 679 8.20 -14.38 22.62
N GLY A 680 9.24 -13.77 22.03
CA GLY A 680 9.09 -12.90 20.86
C GLY A 680 8.43 -13.63 19.68
N GLU A 681 8.92 -14.83 19.35
CA GLU A 681 8.35 -15.58 18.23
C GLU A 681 6.97 -16.18 18.49
N PHE A 682 6.66 -16.54 19.73
CA PHE A 682 5.32 -16.94 20.09
C PHE A 682 4.32 -15.80 19.85
N VAL A 683 4.66 -14.57 20.25
CA VAL A 683 3.83 -13.38 20.02
C VAL A 683 3.75 -13.04 18.53
N SER A 684 4.84 -13.18 17.79
CA SER A 684 4.87 -13.02 16.34
C SER A 684 3.92 -13.99 15.65
N MET A 685 3.98 -15.28 16.00
CA MET A 685 3.11 -16.33 15.47
C MET A 685 1.64 -16.08 15.77
N LEU A 686 1.30 -15.66 16.99
CA LEU A 686 -0.07 -15.27 17.36
C LEU A 686 -0.60 -14.20 16.41
N LYS A 687 0.19 -13.18 16.10
CA LYS A 687 -0.20 -12.12 15.15
C LYS A 687 -0.30 -12.64 13.72
N MET A 688 0.62 -13.51 13.30
CA MET A 688 0.59 -14.11 11.96
C MET A 688 -0.63 -14.99 11.71
N THR A 689 -1.34 -15.46 12.74
CA THR A 689 -2.63 -16.16 12.53
C THR A 689 -3.67 -15.31 11.78
N SER A 690 -3.50 -13.98 11.69
CA SER A 690 -4.38 -13.10 10.92
C SER A 690 -4.47 -13.41 9.42
N VAL A 691 -3.57 -14.25 8.88
CA VAL A 691 -3.56 -14.64 7.46
C VAL A 691 -4.31 -15.94 7.19
N VAL A 692 -4.89 -16.59 8.20
CA VAL A 692 -5.56 -17.89 8.00
C VAL A 692 -6.88 -17.81 7.21
N GLY A 693 -7.46 -16.61 7.09
CA GLY A 693 -8.65 -16.37 6.26
C GLY A 693 -8.50 -16.86 4.81
N TYR A 694 -7.28 -16.86 4.27
CA TYR A 694 -6.98 -17.34 2.92
C TYR A 694 -7.16 -18.86 2.71
N ILE A 695 -7.25 -19.64 3.80
CA ILE A 695 -7.50 -21.08 3.77
C ILE A 695 -8.81 -21.44 4.47
N ALA A 696 -9.82 -20.56 4.37
CA ALA A 696 -11.19 -20.78 4.87
C ALA A 696 -11.31 -20.92 6.40
N ILE A 697 -10.46 -20.21 7.15
CA ILE A 697 -10.53 -20.17 8.62
C ILE A 697 -10.98 -18.79 9.08
N GLN A 698 -11.96 -18.76 9.98
CA GLN A 698 -12.45 -17.52 10.57
C GLN A 698 -11.73 -17.24 11.89
N ASP A 699 -10.61 -16.54 11.82
CA ASP A 699 -9.90 -16.03 12.98
C ASP A 699 -10.46 -14.66 13.43
N LEU A 700 -9.85 -14.08 14.45
CA LEU A 700 -10.24 -12.77 14.96
C LEU A 700 -10.19 -11.66 13.89
N THR A 701 -9.20 -11.67 12.98
CA THR A 701 -9.12 -10.68 11.90
C THR A 701 -10.28 -10.84 10.92
N LYS A 702 -10.55 -12.09 10.49
CA LYS A 702 -11.68 -12.37 9.60
C LYS A 702 -13.02 -11.99 10.21
N MET A 703 -13.21 -12.18 11.52
CA MET A 703 -14.41 -11.74 12.22
C MET A 703 -14.56 -10.21 12.20
N SER A 704 -13.46 -9.48 12.35
CA SER A 704 -13.46 -8.02 12.20
C SER A 704 -13.87 -7.58 10.80
N ASP A 705 -13.40 -8.27 9.76
CA ASP A 705 -13.76 -7.98 8.37
C ASP A 705 -15.26 -8.19 8.11
N ILE A 706 -15.82 -9.28 8.63
CA ILE A 706 -17.25 -9.58 8.49
C ILE A 706 -18.10 -8.51 9.19
N ILE A 707 -17.72 -8.10 10.41
CA ILE A 707 -18.41 -7.01 11.13
C ILE A 707 -18.31 -5.69 10.35
N ARG A 708 -17.15 -5.39 9.76
CA ARG A 708 -16.94 -4.20 8.91
C ARG A 708 -17.82 -4.21 7.67
N SER A 709 -17.90 -5.33 6.95
CA SER A 709 -18.76 -5.48 5.78
C SER A 709 -20.25 -5.39 6.13
N ARG A 710 -20.63 -5.71 7.37
CA ARG A 710 -22.02 -5.63 7.83
C ARG A 710 -22.41 -4.23 8.34
N THR A 711 -21.47 -3.49 8.91
CA THR A 711 -21.68 -2.14 9.46
C THR A 711 -21.35 -1.02 8.48
N TYR A 712 -20.52 -1.30 7.47
CA TYR A 712 -19.86 -0.33 6.61
C TYR A 712 -19.09 0.74 7.39
N GLU A 713 -18.61 0.42 8.60
CA GLU A 713 -17.81 1.29 9.45
C GLU A 713 -16.44 0.64 9.67
N ALA A 714 -15.37 1.26 9.17
CA ALA A 714 -14.02 0.68 9.25
C ALA A 714 -13.29 1.00 10.55
N PHE A 715 -13.41 2.24 11.01
CA PHE A 715 -12.58 2.79 12.07
C PHE A 715 -12.71 2.04 13.40
N PHE A 716 -13.92 1.95 13.96
CA PHE A 716 -14.12 1.38 15.28
C PHE A 716 -13.82 -0.13 15.35
N PRO A 717 -14.31 -0.99 14.43
CA PRO A 717 -14.00 -2.42 14.46
C PRO A 717 -12.49 -2.72 14.35
N LEU A 718 -11.73 -1.95 13.55
CA LEU A 718 -10.29 -2.15 13.43
C LEU A 718 -9.55 -1.82 14.73
N ILE A 719 -9.89 -0.71 15.39
CA ILE A 719 -9.30 -0.32 16.68
C ILE A 719 -9.65 -1.35 17.76
N ALA A 720 -10.91 -1.80 17.80
CA ALA A 720 -11.35 -2.84 18.71
C ALA A 720 -10.54 -4.14 18.51
N THR A 721 -10.41 -4.60 17.28
CA THR A 721 -9.65 -5.80 16.92
C THR A 721 -8.17 -5.67 17.28
N ALA A 722 -7.55 -4.51 17.00
CA ALA A 722 -6.17 -4.23 17.37
C ALA A 722 -5.97 -4.29 18.90
N LEU A 723 -6.91 -3.73 19.67
CA LEU A 723 -6.88 -3.78 21.14
C LEU A 723 -7.03 -5.22 21.66
N ILE A 724 -7.91 -6.03 21.07
CA ILE A 724 -8.07 -7.44 21.44
C ILE A 724 -6.77 -8.21 21.17
N TYR A 725 -6.16 -8.07 19.99
CA TYR A 725 -4.86 -8.67 19.69
C TYR A 725 -3.76 -8.19 20.65
N PHE A 726 -3.75 -6.90 21.01
CA PHE A 726 -2.80 -6.35 21.96
C PHE A 726 -2.95 -7.00 23.35
N VAL A 727 -4.18 -7.06 23.87
CA VAL A 727 -4.49 -7.69 25.16
C VAL A 727 -4.12 -9.17 25.14
N MET A 728 -4.49 -9.90 24.08
CA MET A 728 -4.12 -11.31 23.92
C MET A 728 -2.61 -11.52 23.92
N ALA A 729 -1.88 -10.75 23.10
CA ALA A 729 -0.44 -10.84 23.01
C ALA A 729 0.22 -10.54 24.37
N TYR A 730 -0.26 -9.52 25.08
CA TYR A 730 0.23 -9.16 26.40
C TYR A 730 -0.06 -10.26 27.44
N LEU A 731 -1.27 -10.82 27.47
CA LEU A 731 -1.64 -11.91 28.36
C LEU A 731 -0.79 -13.16 28.12
N MET A 732 -0.65 -13.58 26.86
CA MET A 732 0.17 -14.74 26.49
C MET A 732 1.65 -14.52 26.82
N ALA A 733 2.18 -13.33 26.51
CA ALA A 733 3.54 -12.93 26.87
C ALA A 733 3.76 -12.94 28.40
N GLY A 734 2.75 -12.51 29.17
CA GLY A 734 2.77 -12.56 30.63
C GLY A 734 2.79 -13.99 31.17
N LEU A 735 1.95 -14.88 30.65
CA LEU A 735 1.93 -16.30 31.01
C LEU A 735 3.28 -16.98 30.76
N LEU A 736 3.92 -16.69 29.61
CA LEU A 736 5.27 -17.20 29.31
C LEU A 736 6.34 -16.66 30.27
N SER A 737 6.21 -15.41 30.75
CA SER A 737 7.12 -14.87 31.76
C SER A 737 6.96 -15.49 33.15
N LEU A 738 5.80 -16.08 33.48
CA LEU A 738 5.68 -16.89 34.70
C LEU A 738 6.54 -18.16 34.63
N VAL A 739 6.64 -18.75 33.43
CA VAL A 739 7.55 -19.89 33.18
C VAL A 739 9.01 -19.44 33.27
N GLU A 740 9.34 -18.24 32.76
CA GLU A 740 10.68 -17.63 32.85
C GLU A 740 11.17 -17.47 34.30
N ILE A 741 10.32 -17.00 35.22
CA ILE A 741 10.64 -16.88 36.65
C ILE A 741 11.00 -18.25 37.27
N ARG A 742 10.44 -19.34 36.75
CA ARG A 742 10.76 -20.68 37.23
C ARG A 742 12.10 -21.20 36.70
N VAL A 743 12.53 -20.77 35.51
CA VAL A 743 13.76 -21.24 34.84
C VAL A 743 14.99 -20.40 35.22
N ASP A 744 14.82 -19.11 35.55
CA ASP A 744 15.90 -18.22 35.99
C ASP A 744 15.97 -18.08 37.53
N PRO A 745 16.98 -18.67 38.19
CA PRO A 745 17.17 -18.55 39.63
C PRO A 745 17.42 -17.12 40.11
N LYS A 746 17.91 -16.22 39.24
CA LYS A 746 18.12 -14.81 39.59
C LYS A 746 16.80 -14.06 39.76
N ARG A 747 15.72 -14.52 39.10
CA ARG A 747 14.38 -13.94 39.20
C ARG A 747 13.50 -14.58 40.28
N ARG A 748 13.92 -15.70 40.89
CA ARG A 748 13.22 -16.28 42.05
C ARG A 748 13.51 -15.45 43.29
N LYS A 749 12.47 -15.08 44.05
CA LYS A 749 12.66 -14.58 45.42
C LYS A 749 13.43 -15.64 46.22
N ARG A 750 14.64 -15.32 46.69
CA ARG A 750 15.39 -16.18 47.62
C ARG A 750 14.64 -16.22 48.95
N ALA A 751 13.86 -17.27 49.20
CA ALA A 751 13.49 -17.63 50.55
C ALA A 751 14.65 -18.45 51.13
N VAL A 752 15.45 -17.83 51.99
CA VAL A 752 16.41 -18.56 52.83
C VAL A 752 15.55 -19.36 53.81
N LYS A 753 15.42 -20.67 53.59
CA LYS A 753 14.91 -21.56 54.64
C LYS A 753 15.97 -21.59 55.72
N GLY A 754 15.58 -21.19 56.93
CA GLY A 754 16.44 -21.01 58.09
C GLY A 754 17.47 -22.11 58.24
N GLY A 755 18.75 -21.71 58.15
CA GLY A 755 19.82 -22.40 58.83
C GLY A 755 20.02 -21.68 60.15
N GLU A 756 19.57 -22.31 61.24
CA GLU A 756 20.22 -22.09 62.53
C GLU A 756 21.60 -22.75 62.39
N LEU A 757 22.64 -21.92 62.37
CA LEU A 757 24.00 -22.37 62.62
C LEU A 757 24.21 -22.34 64.14
N PRO A 758 24.81 -23.37 64.75
CA PRO A 758 25.20 -23.33 66.16
C PRO A 758 26.26 -22.25 66.44
#